data_AF-A0A374EA97-F1
#
_entry.id   AF-A0A374EA97-F1
#
_cell.length_a   1.000
_cell.length_b   1.000
_cell.length_c   1.000
_cell.angle_alpha   90.00
_cell.angle_beta   90.00
_cell.angle_gamma   90.00
#
_symmetry.space_group_name_H-M   'P 1'
#
loop_
_entity.id
_entity.type
_entity.pdbx_description
1 polymer ?
#
loop_
_entity_poly.entity_id
_entity_poly.type
_entity_poly.pdbx_seq_one_letter_code
_entity_poly.pdbx_strand_id
1 'polypeptide(L)'
;MVDEKIFWGFDIGTDSVGWAVTNSEYKLKKYKNNLMWGVHLFDEAKQSAERRSFRTARRRLDRRKQRIILLQESFVRAVCEKDENFFRRLKESALLPEDAEHRTNNIFFDDPDYTDKDYFEEYPTIHHLICELMESKEPHDVRLVYLACVYLLAHRGHFLLPVSEDDISKVTEFEPLYESFYKALEEKLDDEPPFDRSADDFAEILKSHKTVSAKNKDFDKLLFGGKVKTYDNENISYSALIKLLSGGTEKLSKFFANEEYTDLEKDSVCVRNADFGDTLEMLEGQIDELDFALLKSVKSLYDWSLLVDILEGKFLISEAKKDKYDEHGYDLDALKYLFREYLTKDDYNEMFKEVSGKQNYASYVYNAPSDKTRDSKYKKCNQEDFCKFTKKFLSKIKPNEKDKLCLDKLLEKCEQNSLCPKQVTTDNRVIPYQLYYVELKKILENACDYLPFLNERDEYGTVADKILSIMKFRVPYYVGPLVDRKKSPNAWLVRKLDGKITPWNFTDMVNEDEGENAFIRRMTCKCTYVAGQDVLPKYSLLYSKFSVLNEINNIKLNGEPISVQAKQEIYTELFERNKSRVSKKKIRDCLISHGYAADSDEVTGIDDIAKSALRSYHDFKKMLSNGILTEQQVEEIIEHITVTTDNIRLKKWLKTQFTMLADEDVKYITKLKYKDYGRLSRCFLEDVLPVDTKTGEAESDKNIITMLWETNENIMQLLSQNIDIQKILSI
;
A
#
# COMPACT_ATOMS: atom_id res chain seq x y z
N MET A 1 42.95 49.51 -16.43
CA MET A 1 42.03 48.56 -17.10
C MET A 1 40.69 48.75 -16.45
N VAL A 2 39.68 49.16 -17.21
CA VAL A 2 38.32 49.33 -16.68
C VAL A 2 37.73 47.93 -16.55
N ASP A 3 37.34 47.52 -15.34
CA ASP A 3 36.59 46.29 -15.12
C ASP A 3 35.26 46.40 -15.85
N GLU A 4 35.21 45.86 -17.07
CA GLU A 4 33.99 45.89 -17.88
C GLU A 4 32.98 44.92 -17.25
N LYS A 5 31.84 45.45 -16.80
CA LYS A 5 30.78 44.67 -16.16
C LYS A 5 30.10 43.76 -17.19
N ILE A 6 30.14 42.46 -16.94
CA ILE A 6 29.56 41.43 -17.80
C ILE A 6 28.34 40.82 -17.10
N PHE A 7 27.27 40.59 -17.84
CA PHE A 7 26.06 39.91 -17.38
C PHE A 7 25.94 38.55 -18.06
N TRP A 8 25.54 37.55 -17.29
CA TRP A 8 25.31 36.18 -17.74
C TRP A 8 23.84 35.85 -17.50
N GLY A 9 23.12 35.57 -18.57
CA GLY A 9 21.74 35.10 -18.52
C GLY A 9 21.71 33.59 -18.71
N PHE A 10 20.92 32.90 -17.90
CA PHE A 10 20.65 31.48 -18.04
C PHE A 10 19.14 31.25 -18.10
N ASP A 11 18.71 30.40 -19.03
CA ASP A 11 17.34 29.89 -19.14
C ASP A 11 17.41 28.37 -18.96
N ILE A 12 17.01 27.88 -17.79
CA ILE A 12 17.21 26.49 -17.37
C ILE A 12 15.88 25.76 -17.48
N GLY A 13 15.73 24.99 -18.55
CA GLY A 13 14.60 24.09 -18.80
C GLY A 13 14.86 22.66 -18.33
N THR A 14 13.89 21.77 -18.58
CA THR A 14 13.94 20.35 -18.20
C THR A 14 14.87 19.50 -19.06
N ASP A 15 15.15 19.95 -20.28
CA ASP A 15 15.95 19.28 -21.32
C ASP A 15 16.97 20.22 -22.00
N SER A 16 17.08 21.45 -21.49
CA SER A 16 17.87 22.49 -22.12
C SER A 16 18.39 23.54 -21.14
N VAL A 17 19.60 24.05 -21.38
CA VAL A 17 20.12 25.26 -20.72
C VAL A 17 20.52 26.26 -21.78
N GLY A 18 19.70 27.30 -21.96
CA GLY A 18 20.03 28.49 -22.72
C GLY A 18 21.01 29.38 -21.93
N TRP A 19 21.98 29.97 -22.61
CA TRP A 19 22.90 30.91 -22.01
C TRP A 19 23.22 32.07 -22.95
N ALA A 20 23.46 33.25 -22.39
CA ALA A 20 23.90 34.43 -23.13
C ALA A 20 24.78 35.33 -22.26
N VAL A 21 25.77 35.98 -22.88
CA VAL A 21 26.68 36.90 -22.21
C VAL A 21 26.56 38.28 -22.82
N THR A 22 26.25 39.29 -22.01
CA THR A 22 26.08 40.69 -22.46
C THR A 22 26.97 41.65 -21.69
N ASN A 23 27.22 42.83 -22.27
CA ASN A 23 27.83 43.96 -21.56
C ASN A 23 26.74 44.84 -20.89
N SER A 24 27.14 45.95 -20.28
CA SER A 24 26.23 46.92 -19.65
C SER A 24 25.24 47.63 -20.59
N GLU A 25 25.44 47.54 -21.90
CA GLU A 25 24.51 48.04 -22.92
C GLU A 25 23.57 46.94 -23.44
N TYR A 26 23.55 45.77 -22.78
CA TYR A 26 22.80 44.58 -23.19
C TYR A 26 23.16 44.05 -24.59
N LYS A 27 24.37 44.36 -25.07
CA LYS A 27 24.90 43.81 -26.33
C LYS A 27 25.60 42.49 -26.07
N LEU A 28 25.30 41.49 -26.89
CA LEU A 28 25.96 40.19 -26.85
C LEU A 28 27.47 40.34 -27.05
N LYS A 29 28.23 39.76 -26.12
CA LYS A 29 29.68 39.67 -26.22
C LYS A 29 30.08 38.73 -27.35
N LYS A 30 31.27 38.95 -27.91
CA LYS A 30 31.87 38.06 -28.90
C LYS A 30 33.15 37.47 -28.34
N TYR A 31 33.35 36.17 -28.60
CA TYR A 31 34.61 35.48 -28.35
C TYR A 31 35.02 34.76 -29.64
N LYS A 32 36.23 35.02 -30.13
CA LYS A 32 36.73 34.48 -31.41
C LYS A 32 35.72 34.62 -32.57
N ASN A 33 35.14 35.82 -32.73
CA ASN A 33 34.11 36.16 -33.72
C ASN A 33 32.75 35.45 -33.58
N ASN A 34 32.55 34.59 -32.58
CA ASN A 34 31.25 34.00 -32.29
C ASN A 34 30.53 34.80 -31.22
N LEU A 35 29.22 35.02 -31.39
CA LEU A 35 28.38 35.59 -30.35
C LEU A 35 28.34 34.61 -29.17
N MET A 36 28.50 35.13 -27.96
CA MET A 36 28.49 34.36 -26.72
C MET A 36 27.06 34.11 -26.27
N TRP A 37 26.36 33.25 -27.01
CA TRP A 37 25.06 32.71 -26.66
C TRP A 37 24.94 31.30 -27.20
N GLY A 38 24.04 30.51 -26.63
CA GLY A 38 23.76 29.17 -27.11
C GLY A 38 22.76 28.45 -26.24
N VAL A 39 22.51 27.20 -26.60
CA VAL A 39 21.70 26.28 -25.82
C VAL A 39 22.44 24.95 -25.72
N HIS A 40 22.49 24.38 -24.53
CA HIS A 40 22.91 23.00 -24.32
C HIS A 40 21.67 22.13 -24.19
N LEU A 41 21.50 21.15 -25.06
CA LEU A 41 20.38 20.19 -25.01
C LEU A 41 20.85 18.88 -24.37
N PHE A 42 20.01 18.28 -23.55
CA PHE A 42 20.26 16.99 -22.89
C PHE A 42 18.93 16.23 -22.72
N ASP A 43 19.02 14.90 -22.55
CA ASP A 43 17.82 14.09 -22.30
C ASP A 43 17.21 14.44 -20.94
N GLU A 44 15.88 14.56 -20.89
CA GLU A 44 15.16 14.82 -19.65
C GLU A 44 15.48 13.76 -18.58
N ALA A 45 15.69 14.22 -17.35
CA ALA A 45 16.01 13.36 -16.23
C ALA A 45 14.83 12.41 -15.92
N LYS A 46 15.10 11.10 -15.93
CA LYS A 46 14.09 10.11 -15.53
C LYS A 46 13.83 10.16 -14.03
N GLN A 47 12.55 10.16 -13.66
CA GLN A 47 12.15 10.07 -12.26
C GLN A 47 12.53 8.72 -11.62
N SER A 48 12.69 8.71 -10.30
CA SER A 48 13.05 7.49 -9.55
C SER A 48 11.92 6.47 -9.39
N ALA A 49 10.68 6.83 -9.76
CA ALA A 49 9.49 5.98 -9.67
C ALA A 49 9.64 4.67 -10.46
N GLU A 50 10.16 4.72 -11.68
CA GLU A 50 10.38 3.52 -12.51
C GLU A 50 11.39 2.56 -11.85
N ARG A 51 12.49 3.10 -11.33
CA ARG A 51 13.49 2.34 -10.58
C ARG A 51 12.92 1.73 -9.29
N ARG A 52 11.97 2.41 -8.64
CA ARG A 52 11.25 1.88 -7.46
C ARG A 52 10.38 0.69 -7.84
N SER A 53 9.60 0.78 -8.92
CA SER A 53 8.76 -0.32 -9.41
C SER A 53 9.58 -1.60 -9.66
N PHE A 54 10.69 -1.50 -10.42
CA PHE A 54 11.56 -2.66 -10.67
C PHE A 54 12.17 -3.25 -9.39
N ARG A 55 12.51 -2.40 -8.41
CA ARG A 55 13.04 -2.85 -7.12
C ARG A 55 11.99 -3.61 -6.32
N THR A 56 10.75 -3.12 -6.28
CA THR A 56 9.64 -3.79 -5.59
C THR A 56 9.31 -5.13 -6.23
N ALA A 57 9.22 -5.18 -7.57
CA ALA A 57 8.98 -6.43 -8.30
C ALA A 57 10.07 -7.49 -8.01
N ARG A 58 11.35 -7.09 -8.02
CA ARG A 58 12.46 -7.99 -7.68
C ARG A 58 12.33 -8.56 -6.27
N ARG A 59 12.08 -7.70 -5.28
CA ARG A 59 11.87 -8.14 -3.88
C ARG A 59 10.69 -9.11 -3.75
N ARG A 60 9.61 -8.89 -4.49
CA ARG A 60 8.44 -9.79 -4.49
C ARG A 60 8.80 -11.17 -5.03
N LEU A 61 9.53 -11.22 -6.14
CA LEU A 61 10.02 -12.47 -6.72
C LEU A 61 10.99 -13.19 -5.77
N ASP A 62 11.92 -12.46 -5.14
CA ASP A 62 12.87 -13.03 -4.18
C ASP A 62 12.15 -13.59 -2.94
N ARG A 63 11.15 -12.87 -2.41
CA ARG A 63 10.30 -13.36 -1.31
C ARG A 63 9.49 -14.58 -1.71
N ARG A 64 8.96 -14.64 -2.94
CA ARG A 64 8.28 -15.83 -3.46
C ARG A 64 9.25 -17.02 -3.49
N LYS A 65 10.46 -16.84 -4.02
CA LYS A 65 11.51 -17.87 -4.00
C LYS A 65 11.87 -18.30 -2.59
N GLN A 66 12.00 -17.35 -1.66
CA GLN A 66 12.30 -17.64 -0.26
C GLN A 66 11.25 -18.53 0.40
N ARG A 67 9.95 -18.31 0.14
CA ARG A 67 8.88 -19.20 0.64
C ARG A 67 9.07 -20.63 0.16
N ILE A 68 9.42 -20.82 -1.12
CA ILE A 68 9.65 -22.15 -1.69
C ILE A 68 10.92 -22.78 -1.12
N ILE A 69 11.98 -22.01 -0.87
CA ILE A 69 13.19 -22.50 -0.22
C ILE A 69 12.89 -22.97 1.21
N LEU A 70 12.12 -22.21 1.99
CA LEU A 70 11.74 -22.62 3.36
C LEU A 70 10.87 -23.90 3.37
N LEU A 71 9.96 -24.03 2.39
CA LEU A 71 9.20 -25.26 2.20
C LEU A 71 10.14 -26.42 1.82
N GLN A 72 11.05 -26.21 0.88
CA GLN A 72 12.02 -27.22 0.45
C GLN A 72 12.93 -27.65 1.61
N GLU A 73 13.44 -26.72 2.43
CA GLU A 73 14.21 -27.01 3.65
C GLU A 73 13.43 -27.96 4.60
N SER A 74 12.10 -27.85 4.63
CA SER A 74 11.23 -28.70 5.47
C SER A 74 10.99 -30.10 4.88
N PHE A 75 10.93 -30.22 3.55
CA PHE A 75 10.64 -31.47 2.84
C PHE A 75 11.87 -32.25 2.39
N VAL A 76 13.05 -31.62 2.37
CA VAL A 76 14.24 -32.13 1.67
C VAL A 76 14.60 -33.56 2.07
N ARG A 77 14.58 -33.85 3.37
CA ARG A 77 14.94 -35.17 3.89
C ARG A 77 13.99 -36.24 3.38
N ALA A 78 12.69 -36.07 3.61
CA ALA A 78 11.67 -37.05 3.24
C ALA A 78 11.59 -37.26 1.72
N VAL A 79 11.74 -36.19 0.93
CA VAL A 79 11.77 -36.29 -0.54
C VAL A 79 13.02 -37.01 -1.02
N CYS A 80 14.22 -36.69 -0.50
CA CYS A 80 15.45 -37.35 -0.91
C CYS A 80 15.55 -38.82 -0.49
N GLU A 81 14.88 -39.21 0.60
CA GLU A 81 14.72 -40.64 0.99
C GLU A 81 13.93 -41.43 -0.07
N LYS A 82 12.99 -40.78 -0.77
CA LYS A 82 12.21 -41.36 -1.87
C LYS A 82 12.94 -41.23 -3.22
N ASP A 83 13.52 -40.07 -3.49
CA ASP A 83 14.12 -39.68 -4.76
C ASP A 83 15.18 -38.60 -4.55
N GLU A 84 16.45 -39.03 -4.49
CA GLU A 84 17.60 -38.14 -4.24
C GLU A 84 17.80 -37.07 -5.31
N ASN A 85 17.27 -37.28 -6.53
CA ASN A 85 17.50 -36.42 -7.68
C ASN A 85 16.32 -35.49 -8.00
N PHE A 86 15.18 -35.64 -7.32
CA PHE A 86 13.97 -34.84 -7.54
C PHE A 86 14.23 -33.32 -7.61
N PHE A 87 14.87 -32.75 -6.58
CA PHE A 87 15.15 -31.31 -6.57
C PHE A 87 16.21 -30.89 -7.58
N ARG A 88 17.13 -31.79 -7.97
CA ARG A 88 18.13 -31.51 -9.00
C ARG A 88 17.46 -31.43 -10.38
N ARG A 89 16.58 -32.39 -10.69
CA ARG A 89 15.75 -32.37 -11.92
C ARG A 89 14.87 -31.13 -11.99
N LEU A 90 14.23 -30.73 -10.89
CA LEU A 90 13.46 -29.48 -10.85
C LEU A 90 14.31 -28.24 -11.17
N LYS A 91 15.54 -28.18 -10.66
CA LYS A 91 16.48 -27.08 -10.96
C LYS A 91 16.94 -27.09 -12.41
N GLU A 92 17.06 -28.27 -13.00
CA GLU A 92 17.48 -28.51 -14.40
C GLU A 92 16.30 -28.46 -15.39
N SER A 93 15.07 -28.26 -14.93
CA SER A 93 13.86 -28.31 -15.77
C SER A 93 13.83 -27.33 -16.95
N ALA A 94 14.62 -26.25 -16.87
CA ALA A 94 14.76 -25.27 -17.95
C ALA A 94 15.82 -25.65 -19.00
N LEU A 95 16.63 -26.68 -18.75
CA LEU A 95 17.67 -27.16 -19.66
C LEU A 95 17.08 -28.07 -20.74
N LEU A 96 17.79 -28.19 -21.86
CA LEU A 96 17.49 -29.22 -22.85
C LEU A 96 17.76 -30.60 -22.24
N PRO A 97 17.06 -31.67 -22.69
CA PRO A 97 17.30 -33.02 -22.18
C PRO A 97 18.77 -33.46 -22.28
N GLU A 98 19.48 -33.03 -23.33
CA GLU A 98 20.90 -33.33 -23.55
C GLU A 98 21.87 -32.58 -22.63
N ASP A 99 21.42 -31.47 -22.02
CA ASP A 99 22.20 -30.67 -21.07
C ASP A 99 21.88 -31.03 -19.60
N ALA A 100 20.87 -31.86 -19.35
CA ALA A 100 20.45 -32.25 -18.02
C ALA A 100 21.25 -33.48 -17.53
N GLU A 101 21.85 -33.38 -16.35
CA GLU A 101 22.68 -34.46 -15.79
C GLU A 101 21.87 -35.50 -15.02
N HIS A 102 20.77 -35.07 -14.38
CA HIS A 102 20.01 -35.90 -13.44
C HIS A 102 18.67 -36.38 -13.99
N ARG A 103 18.39 -36.10 -15.26
CA ARG A 103 17.14 -36.43 -15.94
C ARG A 103 17.39 -37.56 -16.93
N THR A 104 16.68 -38.68 -16.78
CA THR A 104 16.67 -39.73 -17.82
C THR A 104 15.63 -39.38 -18.87
N ASN A 105 14.36 -39.28 -18.47
CA ASN A 105 13.25 -38.99 -19.39
C ASN A 105 12.36 -37.86 -18.86
N ASN A 106 12.09 -37.86 -17.55
CA ASN A 106 11.05 -37.07 -16.93
C ASN A 106 11.61 -36.05 -15.92
N ILE A 107 10.84 -34.99 -15.65
CA ILE A 107 11.26 -33.91 -14.74
C ILE A 107 10.77 -34.22 -13.32
N PHE A 108 9.48 -34.48 -13.14
CA PHE A 108 8.88 -34.63 -11.80
C PHE A 108 9.05 -36.05 -11.29
N PHE A 109 8.63 -37.03 -12.08
CA PHE A 109 8.63 -38.44 -11.74
C PHE A 109 9.39 -39.22 -12.81
N ASP A 110 10.61 -39.64 -12.45
CA ASP A 110 11.50 -40.43 -13.31
C ASP A 110 11.71 -41.83 -12.70
N ASP A 111 10.68 -42.35 -12.04
CA ASP A 111 10.69 -43.68 -11.45
C ASP A 111 10.47 -44.76 -12.53
N PRO A 112 10.92 -46.00 -12.31
CA PRO A 112 10.67 -47.09 -13.27
C PRO A 112 9.19 -47.38 -13.53
N ASP A 113 8.35 -47.24 -12.49
CA ASP A 113 6.94 -47.63 -12.52
C ASP A 113 5.97 -46.43 -12.44
N TYR A 114 6.49 -45.19 -12.37
CA TYR A 114 5.68 -43.98 -12.28
C TYR A 114 6.38 -42.79 -12.95
N THR A 115 5.74 -42.23 -13.97
CA THR A 115 6.34 -41.21 -14.85
C THR A 115 5.55 -39.91 -14.85
N ASP A 116 6.12 -38.84 -15.43
CA ASP A 116 5.39 -37.59 -15.67
C ASP A 116 4.09 -37.82 -16.47
N LYS A 117 4.08 -38.80 -17.38
CA LYS A 117 2.90 -39.14 -18.16
C LYS A 117 1.78 -39.66 -17.26
N ASP A 118 2.09 -40.62 -16.38
CA ASP A 118 1.12 -41.19 -15.45
C ASP A 118 0.57 -40.11 -14.51
N TYR A 119 1.48 -39.26 -13.99
CA TYR A 119 1.11 -38.09 -13.18
C TYR A 119 0.14 -37.14 -13.88
N PHE A 120 0.36 -36.80 -15.15
CA PHE A 120 -0.53 -35.91 -15.90
C PHE A 120 -1.82 -36.59 -16.38
N GLU A 121 -1.85 -37.92 -16.47
CA GLU A 121 -3.08 -38.68 -16.72
C GLU A 121 -3.97 -38.73 -15.47
N GLU A 122 -3.38 -38.93 -14.29
CA GLU A 122 -4.10 -38.92 -13.01
C GLU A 122 -4.52 -37.50 -12.60
N TYR A 123 -3.63 -36.52 -12.78
CA TYR A 123 -3.83 -35.13 -12.38
C TYR A 123 -3.59 -34.18 -13.55
N PRO A 124 -4.59 -33.98 -14.43
CA PRO A 124 -4.43 -33.14 -15.62
C PRO A 124 -4.05 -31.69 -15.30
N THR A 125 -4.36 -31.22 -14.09
CA THR A 125 -3.97 -29.90 -13.58
C THR A 125 -3.60 -30.00 -12.11
N ILE A 126 -2.79 -29.06 -11.62
CA ILE A 126 -2.40 -29.00 -10.19
C ILE A 126 -3.60 -28.93 -9.24
N HIS A 127 -4.73 -28.40 -9.71
CA HIS A 127 -5.96 -28.31 -8.93
C HIS A 127 -6.64 -29.68 -8.74
N HIS A 128 -6.47 -30.62 -9.68
CA HIS A 128 -6.90 -32.01 -9.48
C HIS A 128 -6.11 -32.66 -8.35
N LEU A 129 -4.78 -32.46 -8.35
CA LEU A 129 -3.93 -32.96 -7.27
C LEU A 129 -4.30 -32.35 -5.91
N ILE A 130 -4.54 -31.04 -5.86
CA ILE A 130 -4.96 -30.37 -4.61
C ILE A 130 -6.28 -30.94 -4.09
N CYS A 131 -7.29 -31.12 -4.95
CA CYS A 131 -8.56 -31.75 -4.56
C CYS A 131 -8.35 -33.17 -4.02
N GLU A 132 -7.58 -34.01 -4.72
CA GLU A 132 -7.26 -35.37 -4.28
C GLU A 132 -6.63 -35.38 -2.88
N LEU A 133 -5.61 -34.57 -2.64
CA LEU A 133 -4.90 -34.52 -1.35
C LEU A 133 -5.77 -33.97 -0.20
N MET A 134 -6.82 -33.20 -0.50
CA MET A 134 -7.77 -32.71 0.51
C MET A 134 -8.87 -33.72 0.84
N GLU A 135 -9.32 -34.50 -0.14
CA GLU A 135 -10.45 -35.42 -0.03
C GLU A 135 -10.01 -36.82 0.43
N SER A 136 -8.89 -37.30 -0.08
CA SER A 136 -8.38 -38.64 0.16
C SER A 136 -7.56 -38.71 1.45
N LYS A 137 -7.80 -39.78 2.22
CA LYS A 137 -7.06 -40.10 3.46
C LYS A 137 -6.01 -41.18 3.25
N GLU A 138 -5.93 -41.73 2.04
CA GLU A 138 -4.92 -42.74 1.72
C GLU A 138 -3.52 -42.10 1.71
N PRO A 139 -2.46 -42.88 1.98
CA PRO A 139 -1.10 -42.36 1.87
C PRO A 139 -0.73 -41.98 0.43
N HIS A 140 -0.21 -40.75 0.24
CA HIS A 140 0.32 -40.28 -1.05
C HIS A 140 1.83 -40.12 -1.03
N ASP A 141 2.44 -40.12 -2.22
CA ASP A 141 3.87 -39.83 -2.40
C ASP A 141 4.22 -38.43 -1.87
N VAL A 142 5.28 -38.31 -1.09
CA VAL A 142 5.75 -37.04 -0.50
C VAL A 142 6.02 -35.96 -1.56
N ARG A 143 6.43 -36.35 -2.78
CA ARG A 143 6.67 -35.42 -3.90
C ARG A 143 5.36 -34.76 -4.37
N LEU A 144 4.24 -35.48 -4.34
CA LEU A 144 2.92 -34.93 -4.68
C LEU A 144 2.47 -33.88 -3.66
N VAL A 145 2.59 -34.19 -2.37
CA VAL A 145 2.29 -33.24 -1.27
C VAL A 145 3.17 -31.99 -1.40
N TYR A 146 4.46 -32.16 -1.69
CA TYR A 146 5.39 -31.06 -1.92
C TYR A 146 4.95 -30.17 -3.10
N LEU A 147 4.61 -30.76 -4.26
CA LEU A 147 4.19 -30.01 -5.46
C LEU A 147 2.92 -29.17 -5.20
N ALA A 148 1.94 -29.72 -4.50
CA ALA A 148 0.73 -28.99 -4.11
C ALA A 148 1.05 -27.82 -3.17
N CYS A 149 1.88 -28.06 -2.14
CA CYS A 149 2.33 -27.01 -1.21
C CYS A 149 3.12 -25.90 -1.93
N VAL A 150 3.98 -26.26 -2.89
CA VAL A 150 4.74 -25.29 -3.72
C VAL A 150 3.77 -24.37 -4.46
N TYR A 151 2.75 -24.94 -5.11
CA TYR A 151 1.79 -24.15 -5.86
C TYR A 151 1.04 -23.17 -4.95
N LEU A 152 0.50 -23.64 -3.83
CA LEU A 152 -0.27 -22.82 -2.88
C LEU A 152 0.58 -21.68 -2.30
N LEU A 153 1.82 -21.93 -1.89
CA LEU A 153 2.71 -20.89 -1.35
C LEU A 153 3.22 -19.92 -2.43
N ALA A 154 3.40 -20.41 -3.66
CA ALA A 154 3.81 -19.59 -4.80
C ALA A 154 2.68 -18.64 -5.26
N HIS A 155 1.43 -19.09 -5.16
CA HIS A 155 0.21 -18.43 -5.63
C HIS A 155 -0.71 -17.99 -4.48
N ARG A 156 -0.15 -17.69 -3.31
CA ARG A 156 -0.84 -17.46 -2.03
C ARG A 156 -1.94 -16.39 -1.95
N GLY A 157 -2.37 -15.76 -3.05
CA GLY A 157 -3.40 -14.73 -3.03
C GLY A 157 -2.98 -13.39 -2.39
N HIS A 158 -3.95 -12.48 -2.26
CA HIS A 158 -3.77 -11.14 -1.66
C HIS A 158 -4.26 -11.07 -0.21
N PHE A 159 -3.84 -10.03 0.52
CA PHE A 159 -4.11 -9.81 1.95
C PHE A 159 -5.06 -8.62 2.19
N LEU A 160 -5.99 -8.38 1.26
CA LEU A 160 -6.87 -7.20 1.32
C LEU A 160 -8.14 -7.45 2.13
N LEU A 161 -8.61 -8.70 2.17
CA LEU A 161 -9.85 -9.10 2.84
C LEU A 161 -9.65 -9.15 4.37
N PRO A 162 -10.41 -8.38 5.16
CA PRO A 162 -10.30 -8.34 6.63
C PRO A 162 -11.10 -9.46 7.31
N VAL A 163 -11.02 -10.68 6.77
CA VAL A 163 -11.72 -11.86 7.31
C VAL A 163 -10.68 -12.84 7.84
N SER A 164 -10.98 -13.47 8.97
CA SER A 164 -10.14 -14.54 9.52
C SER A 164 -10.11 -15.73 8.56
N GLU A 165 -8.95 -16.36 8.43
CA GLU A 165 -8.80 -17.60 7.68
C GLU A 165 -9.63 -18.78 8.21
N ASP A 166 -10.09 -18.70 9.46
CA ASP A 166 -10.96 -19.72 10.06
C ASP A 166 -12.45 -19.55 9.67
N ASP A 167 -12.84 -18.40 9.11
CA ASP A 167 -14.23 -18.06 8.73
C ASP A 167 -14.41 -18.02 7.20
N ILE A 168 -14.18 -19.16 6.54
CA ILE A 168 -14.22 -19.28 5.07
C ILE A 168 -15.56 -18.87 4.49
N SER A 169 -16.67 -19.19 5.16
CA SER A 169 -18.02 -18.84 4.67
C SER A 169 -18.17 -17.33 4.48
N LYS A 170 -17.53 -16.55 5.37
CA LYS A 170 -17.53 -15.08 5.31
C LYS A 170 -16.63 -14.52 4.21
N VAL A 171 -15.72 -15.32 3.63
CA VAL A 171 -14.87 -14.88 2.50
C VAL A 171 -15.70 -14.62 1.25
N THR A 172 -16.80 -15.37 1.08
CA THR A 172 -17.75 -15.20 -0.03
C THR A 172 -18.91 -14.26 0.28
N GLU A 173 -19.10 -13.88 1.53
CA GLU A 173 -20.18 -12.98 1.95
C GLU A 173 -19.86 -11.52 1.60
N PHE A 174 -20.87 -10.79 1.13
CA PHE A 174 -20.74 -9.38 0.79
C PHE A 174 -20.81 -8.47 2.02
N GLU A 175 -21.65 -8.82 2.98
CA GLU A 175 -21.98 -7.99 4.16
C GLU A 175 -20.74 -7.50 4.92
N PRO A 176 -19.75 -8.36 5.27
CA PRO A 176 -18.58 -7.91 6.02
C PRO A 176 -17.72 -6.90 5.26
N LEU A 177 -17.67 -7.01 3.93
CA LEU A 177 -16.96 -6.07 3.07
C LEU A 177 -17.68 -4.74 2.98
N TYR A 178 -19.01 -4.77 2.86
CA TYR A 178 -19.84 -3.58 2.86
C TYR A 178 -19.73 -2.81 4.17
N GLU A 179 -19.82 -3.49 5.30
CA GLU A 179 -19.65 -2.90 6.63
C GLU A 179 -18.25 -2.29 6.81
N SER A 180 -17.19 -2.99 6.35
CA SER A 180 -15.84 -2.43 6.39
C SER A 180 -15.68 -1.19 5.52
N PHE A 181 -16.34 -1.13 4.36
CA PHE A 181 -16.33 0.04 3.48
C PHE A 181 -17.10 1.20 4.11
N TYR A 182 -18.31 0.94 4.60
CA TYR A 182 -19.17 1.96 5.21
C TYR A 182 -18.49 2.57 6.44
N LYS A 183 -17.90 1.74 7.29
CA LYS A 183 -17.11 2.19 8.44
C LYS A 183 -15.90 3.02 8.04
N ALA A 184 -15.15 2.61 7.02
CA ALA A 184 -14.01 3.40 6.53
C ALA A 184 -14.46 4.78 5.98
N LEU A 185 -15.66 4.84 5.40
CA LEU A 185 -16.27 6.08 4.93
C LEU A 185 -16.72 6.97 6.09
N GLU A 186 -17.40 6.41 7.10
CA GLU A 186 -17.76 7.11 8.35
C GLU A 186 -16.51 7.69 9.04
N GLU A 187 -15.46 6.87 9.22
CA GLU A 187 -14.21 7.31 9.85
C GLU A 187 -13.52 8.42 9.04
N LYS A 188 -13.60 8.38 7.71
CA LYS A 188 -13.05 9.43 6.84
C LYS A 188 -13.83 10.74 6.93
N LEU A 189 -15.15 10.66 7.05
CA LEU A 189 -16.02 11.83 7.11
C LEU A 189 -16.07 12.45 8.50
N ASP A 190 -15.76 11.68 9.55
CA ASP A 190 -16.07 12.00 10.95
C ASP A 190 -17.57 12.31 11.15
N ASP A 191 -18.42 11.71 10.29
CA ASP A 191 -19.87 11.88 10.22
C ASP A 191 -20.52 10.72 9.45
N GLU A 192 -21.85 10.62 9.48
CA GLU A 192 -22.61 9.62 8.75
C GLU A 192 -22.63 9.90 7.23
N PRO A 193 -22.44 8.89 6.37
CA PRO A 193 -22.57 9.05 4.92
C PRO A 193 -23.97 9.56 4.51
N PRO A 194 -24.09 10.44 3.51
CA PRO A 194 -25.35 11.07 3.08
C PRO A 194 -26.26 10.14 2.28
N PHE A 195 -26.17 8.82 2.49
CA PHE A 195 -26.97 7.79 1.83
C PHE A 195 -27.23 6.60 2.76
N ASP A 196 -28.39 5.98 2.57
CA ASP A 196 -28.80 4.82 3.36
C ASP A 196 -27.95 3.58 3.05
N ARG A 197 -27.82 2.70 4.06
CA ARG A 197 -27.18 1.40 3.88
C ARG A 197 -28.03 0.50 2.99
N SER A 198 -27.43 -0.02 1.91
CA SER A 198 -28.03 -1.05 1.06
C SER A 198 -26.94 -1.98 0.52
N ALA A 199 -26.65 -3.05 1.27
CA ALA A 199 -25.65 -4.03 0.90
C ALA A 199 -26.08 -4.87 -0.31
N ASP A 200 -27.34 -5.34 -0.33
CA ASP A 200 -27.86 -6.20 -1.40
C ASP A 200 -27.83 -5.51 -2.77
N ASP A 201 -28.33 -4.27 -2.87
CA ASP A 201 -28.32 -3.52 -4.12
C ASP A 201 -26.88 -3.22 -4.59
N PHE A 202 -25.97 -2.94 -3.66
CA PHE A 202 -24.55 -2.76 -3.96
C PHE A 202 -23.95 -4.01 -4.59
N ALA A 203 -24.22 -5.17 -3.97
CA ALA A 203 -23.78 -6.46 -4.46
C ALA A 203 -24.33 -6.76 -5.86
N GLU A 204 -25.61 -6.47 -6.12
CA GLU A 204 -26.22 -6.66 -7.44
C GLU A 204 -25.57 -5.80 -8.52
N ILE A 205 -25.33 -4.51 -8.25
CA ILE A 205 -24.67 -3.61 -9.20
C ILE A 205 -23.24 -4.09 -9.50
N LEU A 206 -22.49 -4.48 -8.46
CA LEU A 206 -21.12 -4.98 -8.61
C LEU A 206 -21.06 -6.28 -9.43
N LYS A 207 -21.99 -7.21 -9.22
CA LYS A 207 -22.09 -8.48 -9.96
C LYS A 207 -22.60 -8.31 -11.39
N SER A 208 -23.29 -7.23 -11.72
CA SER A 208 -23.81 -7.03 -13.06
C SER A 208 -22.69 -6.99 -14.13
N HIS A 209 -22.84 -7.71 -15.24
CA HIS A 209 -21.89 -7.65 -16.36
C HIS A 209 -22.15 -6.44 -17.28
N LYS A 210 -22.32 -5.25 -16.68
CA LYS A 210 -22.56 -3.98 -17.37
C LYS A 210 -21.26 -3.20 -17.61
N THR A 211 -21.30 -2.27 -18.56
CA THR A 211 -20.17 -1.33 -18.79
C THR A 211 -19.95 -0.41 -17.59
N VAL A 212 -18.72 0.13 -17.44
CA VAL A 212 -18.36 1.08 -16.38
C VAL A 212 -19.32 2.28 -16.33
N SER A 213 -19.72 2.81 -17.50
CA SER A 213 -20.66 3.94 -17.59
C SER A 213 -22.07 3.57 -17.11
N ALA A 214 -22.52 2.36 -17.39
CA ALA A 214 -23.82 1.88 -16.93
C ALA A 214 -23.82 1.65 -15.40
N LYS A 215 -22.78 1.00 -14.85
CA LYS A 215 -22.63 0.84 -13.39
C LYS A 215 -22.56 2.18 -12.66
N ASN A 216 -21.84 3.16 -13.22
CA ASN A 216 -21.79 4.51 -12.66
C ASN A 216 -23.18 5.11 -12.47
N LYS A 217 -24.06 4.96 -13.48
CA LYS A 217 -25.45 5.46 -13.39
C LYS A 217 -26.27 4.69 -12.36
N ASP A 218 -26.10 3.38 -12.28
CA ASP A 218 -26.81 2.54 -11.31
C ASP A 218 -26.42 2.92 -9.87
N PHE A 219 -25.12 3.11 -9.59
CA PHE A 219 -24.64 3.58 -8.29
C PHE A 219 -25.08 5.01 -7.97
N ASP A 220 -25.03 5.94 -8.92
CA ASP A 220 -25.49 7.33 -8.72
C ASP A 220 -27.00 7.38 -8.41
N LYS A 221 -27.77 6.51 -9.06
CA LYS A 221 -29.19 6.36 -8.75
C LYS A 221 -29.42 5.74 -7.37
N LEU A 222 -28.70 4.67 -7.02
CA LEU A 222 -28.83 3.98 -5.74
C LEU A 222 -28.50 4.90 -4.56
N LEU A 223 -27.36 5.59 -4.64
CA LEU A 223 -26.84 6.36 -3.52
C LEU A 223 -27.47 7.76 -3.41
N PHE A 224 -27.74 8.42 -4.54
CA PHE A 224 -28.07 9.85 -4.55
C PHE A 224 -29.28 10.22 -5.41
N GLY A 225 -29.98 9.25 -6.00
CA GLY A 225 -31.07 9.50 -6.94
C GLY A 225 -30.64 10.32 -8.17
N GLY A 226 -29.36 10.29 -8.54
CA GLY A 226 -28.81 11.05 -9.68
C GLY A 226 -28.25 12.44 -9.33
N LYS A 227 -28.01 12.75 -8.05
CA LYS A 227 -27.56 14.07 -7.57
C LYS A 227 -26.17 14.08 -6.93
N VAL A 228 -25.27 13.15 -7.27
CA VAL A 228 -23.97 12.97 -6.58
C VAL A 228 -23.16 14.25 -6.36
N LYS A 229 -23.08 15.15 -7.34
CA LYS A 229 -22.21 16.34 -7.29
C LYS A 229 -22.60 17.35 -6.21
N THR A 230 -23.83 17.30 -5.69
CA THR A 230 -24.27 18.21 -4.62
C THR A 230 -23.81 17.76 -3.23
N TYR A 231 -23.26 16.55 -3.11
CA TYR A 231 -22.81 15.97 -1.84
C TYR A 231 -21.29 15.93 -1.70
N ASP A 232 -20.53 16.22 -2.76
CA ASP A 232 -19.08 16.35 -2.70
C ASP A 232 -18.69 17.40 -1.63
N ASN A 233 -17.67 17.10 -0.83
CA ASN A 233 -17.20 17.95 0.26
C ASN A 233 -15.67 18.04 0.30
N GLU A 234 -15.12 18.71 1.31
CA GLU A 234 -13.67 18.90 1.50
C GLU A 234 -12.88 17.63 1.83
N ASN A 235 -13.56 16.53 2.16
CA ASN A 235 -12.94 15.25 2.53
C ASN A 235 -13.03 14.22 1.40
N ILE A 236 -14.10 14.25 0.59
CA ILE A 236 -14.34 13.26 -0.46
C ILE A 236 -15.19 13.80 -1.62
N SER A 237 -14.89 13.32 -2.84
CA SER A 237 -15.80 13.42 -3.98
C SER A 237 -16.55 12.11 -4.17
N TYR A 238 -17.87 12.14 -3.95
CA TYR A 238 -18.75 10.99 -4.20
C TYR A 238 -18.83 10.66 -5.69
N SER A 239 -18.70 11.67 -6.55
CA SER A 239 -18.62 11.43 -8.00
C SER A 239 -17.40 10.59 -8.39
N ALA A 240 -16.27 10.82 -7.71
CA ALA A 240 -15.04 10.04 -7.86
C ALA A 240 -15.18 8.64 -7.24
N LEU A 241 -15.81 8.53 -6.07
CA LEU A 241 -16.10 7.27 -5.39
C LEU A 241 -16.90 6.31 -6.30
N ILE A 242 -18.02 6.78 -6.85
CA ILE A 242 -18.88 6.00 -7.74
C ILE A 242 -18.11 5.53 -8.98
N LYS A 243 -17.26 6.40 -9.53
CA LYS A 243 -16.44 6.06 -10.68
C LYS A 243 -15.43 4.96 -10.37
N LEU A 244 -14.80 5.00 -9.19
CA LEU A 244 -13.91 3.93 -8.72
C LEU A 244 -14.66 2.62 -8.46
N LEU A 245 -15.79 2.66 -7.73
CA LEU A 245 -16.64 1.48 -7.47
C LEU A 245 -17.10 0.79 -8.77
N SER A 246 -17.36 1.58 -9.80
CA SER A 246 -17.74 1.10 -11.13
C SER A 246 -16.58 0.51 -11.95
N GLY A 247 -15.35 0.51 -11.42
CA GLY A 247 -14.14 0.04 -12.11
C GLY A 247 -13.53 1.06 -13.08
N GLY A 248 -13.85 2.35 -12.93
CA GLY A 248 -13.30 3.45 -13.73
C GLY A 248 -11.98 4.00 -13.17
N THR A 249 -11.28 4.77 -14.01
CA THR A 249 -10.04 5.46 -13.61
C THR A 249 -10.34 6.83 -13.03
N GLU A 250 -9.76 7.16 -11.87
CA GLU A 250 -9.93 8.46 -11.19
C GLU A 250 -8.61 8.92 -10.56
N LYS A 251 -8.55 10.19 -10.13
CA LYS A 251 -7.40 10.76 -9.40
C LYS A 251 -7.63 10.71 -7.89
N LEU A 252 -6.62 10.38 -7.10
CA LEU A 252 -6.66 10.36 -5.64
C LEU A 252 -6.84 11.77 -5.09
N SER A 253 -6.17 12.77 -5.68
CA SER A 253 -6.31 14.18 -5.36
C SER A 253 -7.76 14.66 -5.45
N LYS A 254 -8.47 14.22 -6.49
CA LYS A 254 -9.89 14.50 -6.65
C LYS A 254 -10.76 13.64 -5.75
N PHE A 255 -10.45 12.36 -5.59
CA PHE A 255 -11.25 11.44 -4.77
C PHE A 255 -11.28 11.89 -3.30
N PHE A 256 -10.14 12.27 -2.74
CA PHE A 256 -9.99 12.72 -1.35
C PHE A 256 -9.99 14.23 -1.18
N ALA A 257 -10.30 15.00 -2.23
CA ALA A 257 -10.25 16.46 -2.25
C ALA A 257 -8.94 17.05 -1.67
N ASN A 258 -7.82 16.34 -1.84
CA ASN A 258 -6.52 16.69 -1.30
C ASN A 258 -5.54 17.01 -2.44
N GLU A 259 -5.24 18.29 -2.64
CA GLU A 259 -4.32 18.75 -3.69
C GLU A 259 -2.89 18.23 -3.50
N GLU A 260 -2.45 17.92 -2.27
CA GLU A 260 -1.12 17.34 -2.02
C GLU A 260 -0.93 16.00 -2.74
N TYR A 261 -2.03 15.28 -3.01
CA TYR A 261 -1.95 14.02 -3.75
C TYR A 261 -1.64 14.19 -5.23
N THR A 262 -1.70 15.41 -5.78
CA THR A 262 -1.23 15.68 -7.15
C THR A 262 0.28 15.48 -7.30
N ASP A 263 1.03 15.60 -6.21
CA ASP A 263 2.48 15.38 -6.16
C ASP A 263 2.86 13.90 -6.00
N LEU A 264 1.88 13.01 -5.79
CA LEU A 264 2.14 11.56 -5.72
C LEU A 264 2.66 11.05 -7.06
N GLU A 265 3.64 10.13 -7.00
CA GLU A 265 4.14 9.42 -8.19
C GLU A 265 3.01 8.76 -9.01
N LYS A 266 1.90 8.40 -8.36
CA LYS A 266 0.69 7.86 -9.00
C LYS A 266 -0.58 8.41 -8.36
N ASP A 267 -0.98 9.59 -8.81
CA ASP A 267 -2.28 10.19 -8.47
C ASP A 267 -3.46 9.45 -9.16
N SER A 268 -3.26 8.84 -10.34
CA SER A 268 -4.36 8.17 -11.05
C SER A 268 -4.43 6.66 -10.78
N VAL A 269 -5.61 6.20 -10.36
CA VAL A 269 -5.86 4.81 -9.96
C VAL A 269 -7.12 4.24 -10.62
N CYS A 270 -7.14 2.91 -10.81
CA CYS A 270 -8.28 2.18 -11.34
C CYS A 270 -8.30 0.78 -10.70
N VAL A 271 -9.33 0.48 -9.91
CA VAL A 271 -9.42 -0.77 -9.13
C VAL A 271 -9.38 -2.03 -10.00
N ARG A 272 -9.76 -1.91 -11.28
CA ARG A 272 -9.68 -3.01 -12.24
C ARG A 272 -8.25 -3.32 -12.68
N ASN A 273 -7.30 -2.38 -12.57
CA ASN A 273 -5.96 -2.61 -13.10
C ASN A 273 -5.23 -3.74 -12.36
N ALA A 274 -4.44 -4.51 -13.11
CA ALA A 274 -3.70 -5.65 -12.57
C ALA A 274 -2.64 -5.25 -11.53
N ASP A 275 -2.09 -4.05 -11.66
CA ASP A 275 -1.08 -3.48 -10.78
C ASP A 275 -1.70 -2.72 -9.58
N PHE A 276 -3.02 -2.80 -9.35
CA PHE A 276 -3.65 -2.05 -8.26
C PHE A 276 -3.17 -2.52 -6.88
N GLY A 277 -2.93 -3.81 -6.68
CA GLY A 277 -2.33 -4.32 -5.44
C GLY A 277 -0.94 -3.71 -5.19
N ASP A 278 -0.12 -3.59 -6.23
CA ASP A 278 1.19 -2.92 -6.17
C ASP A 278 1.06 -1.42 -5.93
N THR A 279 -0.03 -0.83 -6.45
CA THR A 279 -0.38 0.58 -6.22
C THR A 279 -0.75 0.80 -4.76
N LEU A 280 -1.53 -0.10 -4.14
CA LEU A 280 -1.81 -0.05 -2.71
C LEU A 280 -0.52 -0.19 -1.88
N GLU A 281 0.33 -1.18 -2.17
CA GLU A 281 1.62 -1.30 -1.46
C GLU A 281 2.51 -0.05 -1.61
N MET A 282 2.39 0.66 -2.74
CA MET A 282 3.11 1.92 -2.94
C MET A 282 2.49 3.05 -2.14
N LEU A 283 1.17 3.18 -2.12
CA LEU A 283 0.45 4.25 -1.42
C LEU A 283 0.46 4.06 0.11
N GLU A 284 0.68 2.84 0.60
CA GLU A 284 0.78 2.52 2.02
C GLU A 284 1.89 3.36 2.70
N GLY A 285 1.47 4.26 3.60
CA GLY A 285 2.35 5.23 4.28
C GLY A 285 2.72 6.48 3.47
N GLN A 286 2.23 6.65 2.24
CA GLN A 286 2.36 7.90 1.45
C GLN A 286 1.10 8.76 1.47
N ILE A 287 -0.07 8.16 1.69
CA ILE A 287 -1.34 8.87 1.85
C ILE A 287 -1.87 8.70 3.27
N ASP A 288 -2.86 9.50 3.64
CA ASP A 288 -3.50 9.41 4.95
C ASP A 288 -4.04 8.00 5.22
N GLU A 289 -3.94 7.55 6.48
CA GLU A 289 -4.36 6.21 6.89
C GLU A 289 -5.84 5.94 6.60
N LEU A 290 -6.71 6.94 6.81
CA LEU A 290 -8.15 6.82 6.54
C LEU A 290 -8.42 6.77 5.03
N ASP A 291 -7.69 7.55 4.25
CA ASP A 291 -7.76 7.52 2.78
C ASP A 291 -7.31 6.16 2.24
N PHE A 292 -6.21 5.64 2.77
CA PHE A 292 -5.71 4.32 2.42
C PHE A 292 -6.71 3.21 2.78
N ALA A 293 -7.30 3.27 3.97
CA ALA A 293 -8.31 2.31 4.43
C ALA A 293 -9.54 2.33 3.53
N LEU A 294 -10.06 3.53 3.18
CA LEU A 294 -11.19 3.67 2.27
C LEU A 294 -10.86 3.14 0.87
N LEU A 295 -9.71 3.52 0.29
CA LEU A 295 -9.28 3.04 -1.03
C LEU A 295 -9.14 1.51 -1.05
N LYS A 296 -8.58 0.92 0.01
CA LYS A 296 -8.47 -0.54 0.18
C LYS A 296 -9.84 -1.20 0.23
N SER A 297 -10.79 -0.63 0.97
CA SER A 297 -12.15 -1.19 1.07
C SER A 297 -12.91 -1.13 -0.27
N VAL A 298 -12.79 -0.04 -1.03
CA VAL A 298 -13.35 0.09 -2.40
C VAL A 298 -12.78 -1.00 -3.31
N LYS A 299 -11.48 -1.27 -3.21
CA LYS A 299 -10.83 -2.36 -3.96
C LYS A 299 -11.36 -3.73 -3.54
N SER A 300 -11.51 -3.99 -2.25
CA SER A 300 -12.04 -5.26 -1.74
C SER A 300 -13.48 -5.52 -2.22
N LEU A 301 -14.34 -4.49 -2.27
CA LEU A 301 -15.70 -4.61 -2.83
C LEU A 301 -15.67 -5.02 -4.31
N TYR A 302 -14.78 -4.39 -5.10
CA TYR A 302 -14.64 -4.72 -6.52
C TYR A 302 -14.05 -6.12 -6.73
N ASP A 303 -13.07 -6.52 -5.91
CA ASP A 303 -12.44 -7.84 -5.98
C ASP A 303 -13.42 -8.96 -5.63
N TRP A 304 -14.36 -8.70 -4.71
CA TRP A 304 -15.39 -9.67 -4.35
C TRP A 304 -16.27 -10.06 -5.54
N SER A 305 -16.69 -9.14 -6.40
CA SER A 305 -17.54 -9.53 -7.53
C SER A 305 -16.79 -10.43 -8.52
N LEU A 306 -15.51 -10.15 -8.75
CA LEU A 306 -14.65 -11.02 -9.55
C LEU A 306 -14.38 -12.36 -8.87
N LEU A 307 -14.29 -12.38 -7.54
CA LEU A 307 -14.10 -13.61 -6.78
C LEU A 307 -15.32 -14.53 -6.86
N VAL A 308 -16.53 -13.97 -6.74
CA VAL A 308 -17.78 -14.73 -6.91
C VAL A 308 -17.85 -15.36 -8.31
N ASP A 309 -17.48 -14.61 -9.35
CA ASP A 309 -17.40 -15.13 -10.72
C ASP A 309 -16.33 -16.23 -10.88
N ILE A 310 -15.23 -16.17 -10.12
CA ILE A 310 -14.19 -17.22 -10.15
C ILE A 310 -14.66 -18.50 -9.44
N LEU A 311 -15.39 -18.35 -8.33
CA LEU A 311 -15.83 -19.47 -7.50
C LEU A 311 -17.08 -20.18 -8.07
N GLU A 312 -17.95 -19.47 -8.78
CA GLU A 312 -19.18 -20.01 -9.38
C GLU A 312 -20.01 -20.87 -8.39
N GLY A 313 -20.08 -20.42 -7.14
CA GLY A 313 -20.82 -21.09 -6.06
C GLY A 313 -20.04 -22.18 -5.32
N LYS A 314 -18.77 -22.43 -5.65
CA LYS A 314 -17.87 -23.30 -4.87
C LYS A 314 -17.30 -22.56 -3.66
N PHE A 315 -16.87 -23.34 -2.67
CA PHE A 315 -16.17 -22.83 -1.49
C PHE A 315 -14.64 -22.97 -1.59
N LEU A 316 -14.16 -23.90 -2.42
CA LEU A 316 -12.75 -24.14 -2.66
C LEU A 316 -12.35 -23.68 -4.06
N ILE A 317 -11.21 -22.99 -4.17
CA ILE A 317 -10.72 -22.45 -5.44
C ILE A 317 -10.32 -23.59 -6.37
N SER A 318 -9.68 -24.63 -5.84
CA SER A 318 -9.23 -25.75 -6.64
C SER A 318 -10.39 -26.55 -7.25
N GLU A 319 -11.52 -26.65 -6.55
CA GLU A 319 -12.77 -27.21 -7.13
C GLU A 319 -13.29 -26.35 -8.28
N ALA A 320 -13.41 -25.03 -8.09
CA ALA A 320 -13.84 -24.14 -9.16
C ALA A 320 -12.89 -24.19 -10.38
N LYS A 321 -11.58 -24.30 -10.14
CA LYS A 321 -10.58 -24.43 -11.21
C LYS A 321 -10.66 -25.79 -11.91
N LYS A 322 -11.02 -26.86 -11.21
CA LYS A 322 -11.29 -28.18 -11.81
C LYS A 322 -12.52 -28.10 -12.72
N ASP A 323 -13.62 -27.52 -12.25
CA ASP A 323 -14.83 -27.35 -13.06
C ASP A 323 -14.55 -26.50 -14.32
N LYS A 324 -13.71 -25.47 -14.23
CA LYS A 324 -13.26 -24.68 -15.40
C LYS A 324 -12.45 -25.50 -16.41
N TYR A 325 -11.66 -26.47 -15.96
CA TYR A 325 -10.94 -27.37 -16.87
C TYR A 325 -11.91 -28.30 -17.60
N ASP A 326 -12.88 -28.87 -16.87
CA ASP A 326 -13.90 -29.73 -17.44
C ASP A 326 -14.78 -28.97 -18.45
N GLU A 327 -15.19 -27.75 -18.09
CA GLU A 327 -15.93 -26.84 -18.98
C GLU A 327 -15.15 -26.56 -20.28
N HIS A 328 -13.84 -26.32 -20.18
CA HIS A 328 -13.00 -26.16 -21.36
C HIS A 328 -13.03 -27.39 -22.26
N GLY A 329 -12.90 -28.59 -21.68
CA GLY A 329 -12.96 -29.85 -22.40
C GLY A 329 -14.28 -30.01 -23.15
N TYR A 330 -15.40 -29.82 -22.46
CA TYR A 330 -16.74 -29.92 -23.05
C TYR A 330 -16.96 -28.91 -24.17
N ASP A 331 -16.56 -27.65 -23.96
CA ASP A 331 -16.65 -26.61 -24.99
C ASP A 331 -15.82 -26.96 -26.22
N LEU A 332 -14.59 -27.42 -26.01
CA LEU A 332 -13.68 -27.76 -27.10
C LEU A 332 -14.18 -28.95 -27.91
N ASP A 333 -14.74 -29.96 -27.25
CA ASP A 333 -15.30 -31.14 -27.92
C ASP A 333 -16.55 -30.79 -28.72
N ALA A 334 -17.45 -30.00 -28.14
CA ALA A 334 -18.61 -29.46 -28.83
C ALA A 334 -18.20 -28.62 -30.05
N LEU A 335 -17.20 -27.73 -29.88
CA LEU A 335 -16.69 -26.90 -30.96
C LEU A 335 -16.07 -27.74 -32.09
N LYS A 336 -15.22 -28.71 -31.75
CA LYS A 336 -14.62 -29.63 -32.74
C LYS A 336 -15.67 -30.48 -33.44
N TYR A 337 -16.72 -30.91 -32.75
CA TYR A 337 -17.84 -31.63 -33.36
C TYR A 337 -18.56 -30.77 -34.39
N LEU A 338 -19.01 -29.57 -34.03
CA LEU A 338 -19.73 -28.68 -34.94
C LEU A 338 -18.88 -28.27 -36.15
N PHE A 339 -17.58 -28.02 -35.97
CA PHE A 339 -16.68 -27.73 -37.09
C PHE A 339 -16.51 -28.91 -38.04
N ARG A 340 -16.50 -30.15 -37.54
CA ARG A 340 -16.40 -31.35 -38.40
C ARG A 340 -17.69 -31.63 -39.16
N GLU A 341 -18.83 -31.37 -38.53
CA GLU A 341 -20.15 -31.69 -39.09
C GLU A 341 -20.63 -30.64 -40.11
N TYR A 342 -20.42 -29.36 -39.83
CA TYR A 342 -21.07 -28.27 -40.58
C TYR A 342 -20.12 -27.35 -41.36
N LEU A 343 -18.81 -27.41 -41.10
CA LEU A 343 -17.82 -26.51 -41.71
C LEU A 343 -16.79 -27.28 -42.55
N THR A 344 -16.02 -26.55 -43.35
CA THR A 344 -15.04 -27.18 -44.24
C THR A 344 -13.80 -27.65 -43.48
N LYS A 345 -13.04 -28.58 -44.10
CA LYS A 345 -11.75 -29.01 -43.57
C LYS A 345 -10.77 -27.83 -43.40
N ASP A 346 -10.87 -26.83 -44.27
CA ASP A 346 -10.04 -25.63 -44.20
C ASP A 346 -10.43 -24.75 -43.01
N ASP A 347 -11.74 -24.56 -42.75
CA ASP A 347 -12.21 -23.87 -41.53
C ASP A 347 -11.72 -24.58 -40.25
N TYR A 348 -11.76 -25.93 -40.23
CA TYR A 348 -11.25 -26.72 -39.11
C TYR A 348 -9.74 -26.51 -38.91
N ASN A 349 -8.96 -26.56 -39.99
CA ASN A 349 -7.52 -26.35 -39.93
C ASN A 349 -7.19 -24.93 -39.49
N GLU A 350 -7.90 -23.92 -40.01
CA GLU A 350 -7.77 -22.52 -39.63
C GLU A 350 -8.06 -22.30 -38.15
N MET A 351 -9.10 -22.93 -37.60
CA MET A 351 -9.44 -22.80 -36.18
C MET A 351 -8.44 -23.50 -35.26
N PHE A 352 -8.06 -24.75 -35.59
CA PHE A 352 -7.39 -25.64 -34.61
C PHE A 352 -5.94 -26.01 -34.93
N LYS A 353 -5.47 -25.85 -36.17
CA LYS A 353 -4.14 -26.36 -36.60
C LYS A 353 -3.21 -25.30 -37.18
N GLU A 354 -3.74 -24.18 -37.66
CA GLU A 354 -2.97 -23.10 -38.26
C GLU A 354 -2.21 -22.32 -37.19
N VAL A 355 -0.89 -22.20 -37.35
CA VAL A 355 -0.01 -21.41 -36.48
C VAL A 355 0.36 -20.13 -37.24
N SER A 356 -0.46 -19.09 -37.07
CA SER A 356 -0.34 -17.82 -37.79
C SER A 356 -0.72 -16.62 -36.91
N GLY A 357 -0.76 -15.41 -37.47
CA GLY A 357 -1.21 -14.20 -36.75
C GLY A 357 -2.70 -14.13 -36.43
N LYS A 358 -3.48 -15.18 -36.76
CA LYS A 358 -4.92 -15.26 -36.51
C LYS A 358 -5.23 -15.43 -35.02
N GLN A 359 -6.45 -15.05 -34.62
CA GLN A 359 -6.94 -15.16 -33.24
C GLN A 359 -7.68 -16.50 -33.02
N ASN A 360 -7.16 -17.58 -33.60
CA ASN A 360 -7.74 -18.92 -33.58
C ASN A 360 -7.42 -19.67 -32.26
N TYR A 361 -7.87 -20.92 -32.13
CA TYR A 361 -7.65 -21.71 -30.91
C TYR A 361 -6.16 -21.93 -30.63
N ALA A 362 -5.32 -22.16 -31.65
CA ALA A 362 -3.88 -22.33 -31.48
C ALA A 362 -3.19 -21.08 -30.91
N SER A 363 -3.59 -19.88 -31.34
CA SER A 363 -3.12 -18.61 -30.76
C SER A 363 -3.71 -18.34 -29.37
N TYR A 364 -4.93 -18.81 -29.12
CA TYR A 364 -5.59 -18.70 -27.82
C TYR A 364 -4.86 -19.54 -26.77
N VAL A 365 -4.71 -20.86 -26.95
CA VAL A 365 -3.95 -21.71 -26.01
C VAL A 365 -2.44 -21.46 -26.06
N TYR A 366 -1.98 -20.74 -27.09
CA TYR A 366 -0.57 -20.43 -27.34
C TYR A 366 0.32 -21.68 -27.34
N ASN A 367 -0.19 -22.74 -27.95
CA ASN A 367 0.49 -24.01 -28.11
C ASN A 367 0.64 -24.31 -29.61
N ALA A 368 1.89 -24.44 -30.06
CA ALA A 368 2.23 -24.78 -31.44
C ALA A 368 3.04 -26.09 -31.43
N PRO A 369 2.71 -27.07 -32.29
CA PRO A 369 3.48 -28.29 -32.44
C PRO A 369 4.98 -28.01 -32.67
N SER A 370 5.85 -28.80 -32.05
CA SER A 370 7.31 -28.62 -32.08
C SER A 370 7.92 -28.76 -33.47
N ASP A 371 7.24 -29.49 -34.37
CA ASP A 371 7.60 -29.74 -35.75
C ASP A 371 7.23 -28.58 -36.71
N LYS A 372 6.46 -27.58 -36.25
CA LYS A 372 6.03 -26.45 -37.08
C LYS A 372 6.88 -25.21 -36.83
N THR A 373 7.39 -24.62 -37.92
CA THR A 373 8.01 -23.29 -37.89
C THR A 373 6.98 -22.25 -37.45
N ARG A 374 7.26 -21.54 -36.36
CA ARG A 374 6.42 -20.46 -35.86
C ARG A 374 6.58 -19.24 -36.77
N ASP A 375 5.49 -18.82 -37.41
CA ASP A 375 5.43 -17.54 -38.14
C ASP A 375 5.82 -16.39 -37.18
N SER A 376 6.56 -15.39 -37.65
CA SER A 376 6.95 -14.22 -36.85
C SER A 376 5.76 -13.41 -36.33
N LYS A 377 4.58 -13.58 -36.94
CA LYS A 377 3.30 -12.99 -36.55
C LYS A 377 2.53 -13.84 -35.54
N TYR A 378 2.94 -15.08 -35.26
CA TYR A 378 2.27 -15.95 -34.28
C TYR A 378 2.37 -15.35 -32.89
N LYS A 379 1.22 -14.97 -32.32
CA LYS A 379 1.14 -14.28 -31.05
C LYS A 379 -0.02 -14.80 -30.22
N LYS A 380 0.14 -14.74 -28.90
CA LYS A 380 -0.93 -15.06 -27.96
C LYS A 380 -2.13 -14.12 -28.17
N CYS A 381 -3.31 -14.73 -28.18
CA CYS A 381 -4.61 -14.12 -28.37
C CYS A 381 -5.34 -14.03 -27.01
N ASN A 382 -6.11 -12.97 -26.76
CA ASN A 382 -6.92 -12.83 -25.54
C ASN A 382 -8.29 -13.51 -25.71
N GLN A 383 -9.03 -13.66 -24.60
CA GLN A 383 -10.33 -14.33 -24.56
C GLN A 383 -11.37 -13.68 -25.51
N GLU A 384 -11.43 -12.35 -25.51
CA GLU A 384 -12.39 -11.57 -26.29
C GLU A 384 -12.13 -11.74 -27.80
N ASP A 385 -10.86 -11.67 -28.21
CA ASP A 385 -10.45 -11.85 -29.60
C ASP A 385 -10.72 -13.27 -30.09
N PHE A 386 -10.47 -14.29 -29.24
CA PHE A 386 -10.81 -15.68 -29.55
C PHE A 386 -12.32 -15.89 -29.73
N CYS A 387 -13.14 -15.35 -28.81
CA CYS A 387 -14.59 -15.46 -28.90
C CYS A 387 -15.14 -14.76 -30.14
N LYS A 388 -14.67 -13.54 -30.43
CA LYS A 388 -15.02 -12.80 -31.65
C LYS A 388 -14.63 -13.55 -32.92
N PHE A 389 -13.46 -14.19 -32.93
CA PHE A 389 -13.00 -14.98 -34.07
C PHE A 389 -13.88 -16.22 -34.26
N THR A 390 -14.14 -16.96 -33.18
CA THR A 390 -14.95 -18.18 -33.19
C THR A 390 -16.40 -17.93 -33.60
N LYS A 391 -17.01 -16.84 -33.10
CA LYS A 391 -18.38 -16.45 -33.44
C LYS A 391 -18.59 -16.32 -34.95
N LYS A 392 -17.60 -15.82 -35.69
CA LYS A 392 -17.67 -15.69 -37.17
C LYS A 392 -17.87 -17.01 -37.89
N PHE A 393 -17.37 -18.12 -37.35
CA PHE A 393 -17.56 -19.45 -37.92
C PHE A 393 -18.89 -20.05 -37.47
N LEU A 394 -19.19 -19.95 -36.17
CA LEU A 394 -20.44 -20.47 -35.61
C LEU A 394 -21.68 -19.83 -36.26
N SER A 395 -21.65 -18.52 -36.56
CA SER A 395 -22.77 -17.84 -37.23
C SER A 395 -23.01 -18.29 -38.69
N LYS A 396 -22.10 -19.05 -39.30
CA LYS A 396 -22.29 -19.64 -40.64
C LYS A 396 -23.06 -20.96 -40.59
N ILE A 397 -23.14 -21.60 -39.42
CA ILE A 397 -23.72 -22.93 -39.25
C ILE A 397 -25.24 -22.83 -39.35
N LYS A 398 -25.83 -23.72 -40.14
CA LYS A 398 -27.27 -23.99 -40.17
C LYS A 398 -27.51 -25.34 -39.50
N PRO A 399 -27.80 -25.37 -38.18
CA PRO A 399 -27.84 -26.62 -37.44
C PRO A 399 -29.10 -27.43 -37.75
N ASN A 400 -29.04 -28.75 -37.58
CA ASN A 400 -30.23 -29.57 -37.44
C ASN A 400 -30.89 -29.32 -36.04
N GLU A 401 -32.08 -29.86 -35.81
CA GLU A 401 -32.80 -29.65 -34.54
C GLU A 401 -32.02 -30.12 -33.30
N LYS A 402 -31.26 -31.21 -33.43
CA LYS A 402 -30.46 -31.78 -32.34
C LYS A 402 -29.30 -30.88 -31.92
N ASP A 403 -28.65 -30.23 -32.87
CA ASP A 403 -27.43 -29.45 -32.65
C ASP A 403 -27.71 -27.96 -32.38
N LYS A 404 -28.96 -27.50 -32.58
CA LYS A 404 -29.37 -26.10 -32.37
C LYS A 404 -29.06 -25.61 -30.96
N LEU A 405 -29.44 -26.38 -29.93
CA LEU A 405 -29.19 -26.03 -28.54
C LEU A 405 -27.68 -25.93 -28.23
N CYS A 406 -26.87 -26.81 -28.82
CA CYS A 406 -25.41 -26.77 -28.65
C CYS A 406 -24.81 -25.51 -29.29
N LEU A 407 -25.23 -25.17 -30.52
CA LEU A 407 -24.78 -23.96 -31.20
C LEU A 407 -25.17 -22.70 -30.44
N ASP A 408 -26.41 -22.61 -29.98
CA ASP A 408 -26.94 -21.46 -29.23
C ASP A 408 -26.13 -21.22 -27.94
N LYS A 409 -25.83 -22.29 -27.19
CA LYS A 409 -24.97 -22.22 -25.99
C LYS A 409 -23.55 -21.72 -26.30
N LEU A 410 -22.90 -22.20 -27.36
CA LEU A 410 -21.56 -21.73 -27.72
C LEU A 410 -21.55 -20.28 -28.21
N LEU A 411 -22.61 -19.84 -28.91
CA LEU A 411 -22.78 -18.45 -29.33
C LEU A 411 -22.98 -17.53 -28.13
N GLU A 412 -23.78 -17.94 -27.15
CA GLU A 412 -23.97 -17.22 -25.88
C GLU A 412 -22.63 -17.07 -25.13
N LYS A 413 -21.85 -18.15 -25.00
CA LYS A 413 -20.51 -18.09 -24.40
C LYS A 413 -19.56 -17.18 -25.17
N CYS A 414 -19.67 -17.12 -26.51
CA CYS A 414 -18.88 -16.17 -27.30
C CYS A 414 -19.29 -14.71 -27.01
N GLU A 415 -20.58 -14.44 -26.77
CA GLU A 415 -21.07 -13.10 -26.44
C GLU A 415 -20.63 -12.65 -25.05
N GLN A 416 -20.58 -13.58 -24.10
CA GLN A 416 -20.12 -13.36 -22.73
C GLN A 416 -18.59 -13.41 -22.58
N ASN A 417 -17.85 -13.72 -23.66
CA ASN A 417 -16.41 -13.97 -23.65
C ASN A 417 -16.00 -15.10 -22.68
N SER A 418 -16.78 -16.16 -22.54
CA SER A 418 -16.55 -17.26 -21.58
C SER A 418 -16.19 -18.60 -22.24
N LEU A 419 -16.20 -18.70 -23.57
CA LEU A 419 -15.94 -19.95 -24.30
C LEU A 419 -14.53 -20.53 -24.05
N CYS A 420 -14.44 -21.84 -23.77
CA CYS A 420 -13.18 -22.55 -23.54
C CYS A 420 -12.30 -21.86 -22.46
N PRO A 421 -12.79 -21.71 -21.22
CA PRO A 421 -12.13 -20.88 -20.22
C PRO A 421 -10.74 -21.43 -19.83
N LYS A 422 -9.83 -20.55 -19.42
CA LYS A 422 -8.51 -20.94 -18.88
C LYS A 422 -8.53 -20.88 -17.36
N GLN A 423 -7.82 -21.80 -16.71
CA GLN A 423 -7.64 -21.77 -15.25
C GLN A 423 -6.81 -20.57 -14.79
N VAL A 424 -5.78 -20.18 -15.56
CA VAL A 424 -4.90 -19.04 -15.25
C VAL A 424 -5.30 -17.83 -16.08
N THR A 425 -5.97 -16.89 -15.44
CA THR A 425 -6.36 -15.59 -16.02
C THR A 425 -5.77 -14.45 -15.21
N THR A 426 -5.87 -13.23 -15.74
CA THR A 426 -5.48 -12.02 -15.03
C THR A 426 -6.27 -11.81 -13.74
N ASP A 427 -7.49 -12.35 -13.67
CA ASP A 427 -8.43 -12.10 -12.58
C ASP A 427 -8.12 -12.95 -11.36
N ASN A 428 -7.34 -14.04 -11.49
CA ASN A 428 -6.82 -14.81 -10.36
C ASN A 428 -6.05 -13.97 -9.32
N ARG A 429 -5.65 -12.73 -9.65
CA ARG A 429 -5.05 -11.78 -8.70
C ARG A 429 -5.98 -11.38 -7.55
N VAL A 430 -7.28 -11.51 -7.74
CA VAL A 430 -8.32 -11.12 -6.76
C VAL A 430 -8.64 -12.24 -5.78
N ILE A 431 -7.93 -13.38 -5.87
CA ILE A 431 -8.14 -14.49 -4.96
C ILE A 431 -7.48 -14.14 -3.62
N PRO A 432 -8.25 -14.04 -2.53
CA PRO A 432 -7.71 -13.74 -1.20
C PRO A 432 -6.93 -14.95 -0.66
N TYR A 433 -5.92 -14.69 0.17
CA TYR A 433 -5.03 -15.74 0.66
C TYR A 433 -5.75 -16.82 1.48
N GLN A 434 -6.85 -16.44 2.13
CA GLN A 434 -7.66 -17.32 2.98
C GLN A 434 -8.12 -18.57 2.24
N LEU A 435 -8.52 -18.46 0.96
CA LEU A 435 -9.02 -19.61 0.20
C LEU A 435 -7.92 -20.66 -0.02
N TYR A 436 -6.71 -20.22 -0.40
CA TYR A 436 -5.59 -21.15 -0.55
C TYR A 436 -5.03 -21.62 0.80
N TYR A 437 -5.18 -20.83 1.87
CA TYR A 437 -4.74 -21.21 3.21
C TYR A 437 -5.52 -22.43 3.71
N VAL A 438 -6.83 -22.47 3.47
CA VAL A 438 -7.69 -23.60 3.87
C VAL A 438 -7.28 -24.85 3.12
N GLU A 439 -7.08 -24.75 1.80
CA GLU A 439 -6.64 -25.89 0.99
C GLU A 439 -5.30 -26.43 1.49
N LEU A 440 -4.34 -25.54 1.78
CA LEU A 440 -3.04 -25.90 2.36
C LEU A 440 -3.19 -26.58 3.72
N LYS A 441 -3.99 -26.00 4.61
CA LYS A 441 -4.26 -26.55 5.94
C LYS A 441 -4.84 -27.95 5.84
N LYS A 442 -5.82 -28.15 4.95
CA LYS A 442 -6.48 -29.45 4.78
C LYS A 442 -5.54 -30.52 4.24
N ILE A 443 -4.70 -30.17 3.25
CA ILE A 443 -3.65 -31.07 2.74
C ILE A 443 -2.69 -31.47 3.86
N LEU A 444 -2.20 -30.50 4.65
CA LEU A 444 -1.26 -30.77 5.73
C LEU A 444 -1.89 -31.61 6.84
N GLU A 445 -3.15 -31.35 7.21
CA GLU A 445 -3.89 -32.15 8.18
C GLU A 445 -3.97 -33.63 7.76
N ASN A 446 -4.34 -33.91 6.50
CA ASN A 446 -4.39 -35.29 6.00
C ASN A 446 -2.97 -35.89 5.89
N ALA A 447 -2.00 -35.12 5.39
CA ALA A 447 -0.63 -35.58 5.20
C ALA A 447 0.11 -35.90 6.50
N CYS A 448 -0.26 -35.27 7.62
CA CYS A 448 0.32 -35.57 8.93
C CYS A 448 0.07 -37.03 9.37
N ASP A 449 -0.97 -37.68 8.86
CA ASP A 449 -1.29 -39.08 9.22
C ASP A 449 -0.31 -40.08 8.59
N TYR A 450 0.30 -39.75 7.44
CA TYR A 450 1.17 -40.65 6.70
C TYR A 450 2.59 -40.12 6.41
N LEU A 451 2.87 -38.84 6.70
CA LEU A 451 4.20 -38.24 6.63
C LEU A 451 4.63 -37.74 8.03
N PRO A 452 5.26 -38.61 8.86
CA PRO A 452 5.54 -38.31 10.27
C PRO A 452 6.37 -37.06 10.50
N PHE A 453 7.27 -36.70 9.57
CA PHE A 453 8.13 -35.52 9.70
C PHE A 453 7.32 -34.22 9.81
N LEU A 454 6.09 -34.16 9.30
CA LEU A 454 5.22 -32.98 9.41
C LEU A 454 4.82 -32.68 10.86
N ASN A 455 4.81 -33.69 11.73
CA ASN A 455 4.49 -33.58 13.15
C ASN A 455 5.72 -33.29 14.03
N GLU A 456 6.94 -33.27 13.47
CA GLU A 456 8.15 -32.92 14.22
C GLU A 456 8.01 -31.49 14.77
N ARG A 457 8.28 -31.31 16.07
CA ARG A 457 7.99 -30.08 16.81
C ARG A 457 9.23 -29.47 17.43
N ASP A 458 9.33 -28.15 17.39
CA ASP A 458 10.23 -27.36 18.22
C ASP A 458 9.48 -26.24 18.96
N GLU A 459 10.22 -25.25 19.47
CA GLU A 459 9.68 -24.10 20.20
C GLU A 459 8.69 -23.25 19.37
N TYR A 460 8.76 -23.32 18.04
CA TYR A 460 7.93 -22.57 17.11
C TYR A 460 6.73 -23.36 16.54
N GLY A 461 6.53 -24.60 16.99
CA GLY A 461 5.45 -25.48 16.55
C GLY A 461 5.91 -26.66 15.70
N THR A 462 4.96 -27.36 15.09
CA THR A 462 5.24 -28.47 14.17
C THR A 462 5.79 -27.98 12.83
N VAL A 463 6.36 -28.87 12.02
CA VAL A 463 6.71 -28.56 10.63
C VAL A 463 5.48 -28.09 9.84
N ALA A 464 4.31 -28.70 10.06
CA ALA A 464 3.05 -28.24 9.46
C ALA A 464 2.68 -26.81 9.89
N ASP A 465 2.78 -26.47 11.18
CA ASP A 465 2.53 -25.11 11.69
C ASP A 465 3.45 -24.07 11.04
N LYS A 466 4.72 -24.42 10.85
CA LYS A 466 5.69 -23.56 10.18
C LYS A 466 5.33 -23.35 8.72
N ILE A 467 4.91 -24.39 7.99
CA ILE A 467 4.47 -24.25 6.60
C ILE A 467 3.25 -23.31 6.50
N LEU A 468 2.29 -23.42 7.41
CA LEU A 468 1.15 -22.51 7.50
C LEU A 468 1.58 -21.07 7.81
N SER A 469 2.59 -20.87 8.66
CA SER A 469 3.13 -19.54 8.94
C SER A 469 3.79 -18.89 7.71
N ILE A 470 4.42 -19.67 6.82
CA ILE A 470 4.99 -19.17 5.55
C ILE A 470 3.89 -18.54 4.67
N MET A 471 2.70 -19.14 4.66
CA MET A 471 1.54 -18.65 3.92
C MET A 471 1.12 -17.27 4.43
N LYS A 472 0.90 -17.18 5.75
CA LYS A 472 0.35 -16.00 6.45
C LYS A 472 1.30 -14.82 6.53
N PHE A 473 2.61 -15.07 6.55
CA PHE A 473 3.57 -14.04 6.87
C PHE A 473 3.68 -12.93 5.79
N ARG A 474 3.46 -11.68 6.22
CA ARG A 474 3.71 -10.46 5.46
C ARG A 474 4.59 -9.55 6.31
N VAL A 475 5.70 -9.10 5.74
CA VAL A 475 6.58 -8.14 6.42
C VAL A 475 5.85 -6.79 6.51
N PRO A 476 5.65 -6.23 7.71
CA PRO A 476 5.03 -4.92 7.85
C PRO A 476 5.82 -3.83 7.12
N TYR A 477 5.12 -2.85 6.54
CA TYR A 477 5.77 -1.81 5.72
C TYR A 477 6.76 -0.97 6.56
N TYR A 478 6.40 -0.70 7.81
CA TYR A 478 7.22 0.07 8.76
C TYR A 478 8.48 -0.67 9.23
N VAL A 479 8.58 -2.00 9.04
CA VAL A 479 9.83 -2.75 9.30
C VAL A 479 10.78 -2.68 8.10
N GLY A 480 10.23 -2.58 6.89
CA GLY A 480 11.01 -2.45 5.67
C GLY A 480 11.79 -3.71 5.27
N PRO A 481 12.89 -3.56 4.50
CA PRO A 481 13.71 -4.70 4.06
C PRO A 481 14.40 -5.41 5.22
N LEU A 482 14.31 -6.74 5.25
CA LEU A 482 14.90 -7.60 6.30
C LEU A 482 16.42 -7.80 6.17
N VAL A 483 17.15 -6.72 5.90
CA VAL A 483 18.62 -6.72 5.73
C VAL A 483 19.25 -5.67 6.61
N ASP A 484 20.51 -5.88 6.97
CA ASP A 484 21.29 -4.91 7.73
C ASP A 484 21.45 -3.59 6.94
N ARG A 485 21.37 -2.44 7.63
CA ARG A 485 21.55 -1.10 7.07
C ARG A 485 22.91 -0.92 6.38
N LYS A 486 23.96 -1.61 6.84
CA LYS A 486 25.29 -1.63 6.18
C LYS A 486 25.24 -2.23 4.78
N LYS A 487 24.31 -3.14 4.52
CA LYS A 487 24.14 -3.81 3.21
C LYS A 487 23.18 -3.08 2.29
N SER A 488 22.32 -2.21 2.81
CA SER A 488 21.35 -1.46 2.02
C SER A 488 21.04 -0.10 2.67
N PRO A 489 21.28 1.03 1.98
CA PRO A 489 20.89 2.35 2.49
C PRO A 489 19.38 2.50 2.63
N ASN A 490 18.59 1.62 2.00
CA ASN A 490 17.13 1.58 2.05
C ASN A 490 16.59 0.64 3.14
N ALA A 491 17.42 0.20 4.09
CA ALA A 491 16.99 -0.64 5.21
C ALA A 491 17.08 0.14 6.53
N TRP A 492 16.10 -0.09 7.40
CA TRP A 492 15.98 0.50 8.75
C TRP A 492 15.54 -0.55 9.77
N LEU A 493 15.69 -1.84 9.42
CA LEU A 493 15.41 -2.96 10.31
C LEU A 493 16.19 -2.81 11.62
N VAL A 494 15.48 -2.88 12.74
CA VAL A 494 16.05 -2.99 14.07
C VAL A 494 15.86 -4.41 14.58
N ARG A 495 16.95 -5.07 14.96
CA ARG A 495 16.97 -6.46 15.43
C ARG A 495 17.05 -6.52 16.95
N LYS A 496 16.37 -7.49 17.55
CA LYS A 496 16.55 -7.90 18.95
C LYS A 496 17.70 -8.90 19.08
N LEU A 497 17.81 -9.82 18.11
CA LEU A 497 18.74 -10.94 18.12
C LEU A 497 19.44 -11.10 16.76
N ASP A 498 20.65 -11.66 16.79
CA ASP A 498 21.41 -12.05 15.60
C ASP A 498 20.92 -13.39 15.03
N GLY A 499 20.93 -13.54 13.70
CA GLY A 499 20.56 -14.79 13.02
C GLY A 499 19.58 -14.67 11.86
N LYS A 500 19.14 -15.82 11.30
CA LYS A 500 18.18 -15.89 10.19
C LYS A 500 16.79 -15.49 10.69
N ILE A 501 16.18 -14.53 10.01
CA ILE A 501 14.76 -14.18 10.23
C ILE A 501 13.91 -15.09 9.34
N THR A 502 12.91 -15.70 9.95
CA THR A 502 11.93 -16.59 9.34
C THR A 502 10.52 -16.12 9.70
N PRO A 503 9.48 -16.60 9.00
CA PRO A 503 8.09 -16.31 9.34
C PRO A 503 7.72 -16.58 10.80
N TRP A 504 8.19 -17.70 11.37
CA TRP A 504 7.78 -18.18 12.70
C TRP A 504 8.58 -17.57 13.86
N ASN A 505 9.80 -17.07 13.63
CA ASN A 505 10.60 -16.40 14.68
C ASN A 505 10.62 -14.87 14.55
N PHE A 506 9.80 -14.28 13.67
CA PHE A 506 9.88 -12.85 13.33
C PHE A 506 9.79 -11.93 14.55
N THR A 507 8.82 -12.15 15.43
CA THR A 507 8.56 -11.32 16.62
C THR A 507 9.69 -11.36 17.65
N ASP A 508 10.42 -12.48 17.72
CA ASP A 508 11.57 -12.65 18.62
C ASP A 508 12.82 -11.97 18.05
N MET A 509 12.98 -11.98 16.73
CA MET A 509 14.17 -11.47 16.06
C MET A 509 14.11 -9.96 15.77
N VAL A 510 12.90 -9.41 15.57
CA VAL A 510 12.69 -8.03 15.10
C VAL A 510 12.09 -7.16 16.20
N ASN A 511 12.62 -5.94 16.34
CA ASN A 511 12.02 -4.91 17.17
C ASN A 511 11.10 -4.03 16.30
N GLU A 512 9.81 -4.35 16.31
CA GLU A 512 8.79 -3.69 15.48
C GLU A 512 8.60 -2.22 15.88
N ASP A 513 8.52 -1.93 17.17
CA ASP A 513 8.36 -0.56 17.70
C ASP A 513 9.53 0.35 17.31
N GLU A 514 10.77 -0.12 17.55
CA GLU A 514 11.97 0.63 17.14
C GLU A 514 12.11 0.74 15.62
N GLY A 515 11.66 -0.30 14.89
CA GLY A 515 11.64 -0.29 13.43
C GLY A 515 10.71 0.80 12.87
N GLU A 516 9.52 0.96 13.45
CA GLU A 516 8.57 2.00 13.03
C GLU A 516 9.03 3.40 13.43
N ASN A 517 9.62 3.56 14.61
CA ASN A 517 10.24 4.82 14.99
C ASN A 517 11.36 5.19 14.01
N ALA A 518 12.25 4.25 13.68
CA ALA A 518 13.31 4.47 12.69
C ALA A 518 12.75 4.78 11.29
N PHE A 519 11.60 4.21 10.92
CA PHE A 519 10.90 4.50 9.68
C PHE A 519 10.38 5.94 9.66
N ILE A 520 9.61 6.36 10.68
CA ILE A 520 9.04 7.71 10.76
C ILE A 520 10.15 8.76 10.86
N ARG A 521 11.14 8.58 11.73
CA ARG A 521 12.26 9.53 11.91
C ARG A 521 13.10 9.74 10.65
N ARG A 522 13.12 8.76 9.75
CA ARG A 522 13.77 8.91 8.45
C ARG A 522 12.98 9.78 7.47
N MET A 523 11.66 9.85 7.64
CA MET A 523 10.76 10.67 6.82
C MET A 523 10.57 12.08 7.36
N THR A 524 10.80 12.29 8.66
CA THR A 524 10.72 13.64 9.26
C THR A 524 11.90 14.51 8.87
N CYS A 525 11.63 15.82 8.69
CA CYS A 525 12.67 16.82 8.54
C CYS A 525 13.57 16.89 9.79
N LYS A 526 14.79 17.41 9.62
CA LYS A 526 15.64 17.80 10.75
C LYS A 526 15.34 19.24 11.17
N CYS A 527 15.76 19.59 12.38
CA CYS A 527 15.58 20.93 12.91
C CYS A 527 16.14 21.98 11.96
N THR A 528 15.39 23.06 11.74
CA THR A 528 15.81 24.17 10.88
C THR A 528 17.09 24.84 11.35
N TYR A 529 17.31 24.90 12.66
CA TYR A 529 18.41 25.67 13.26
C TYR A 529 19.54 24.81 13.81
N VAL A 530 19.26 23.62 14.34
CA VAL A 530 20.30 22.75 14.92
C VAL A 530 20.51 21.53 14.04
N ALA A 531 21.65 21.51 13.33
CA ALA A 531 21.97 20.46 12.38
C ALA A 531 21.94 19.06 13.03
N GLY A 532 21.33 18.09 12.35
CA GLY A 532 21.24 16.70 12.80
C GLY A 532 20.20 16.41 13.88
N GLN A 533 19.68 17.43 14.58
CA GLN A 533 18.67 17.24 15.62
C GLN A 533 17.30 16.93 15.04
N ASP A 534 16.60 15.99 15.69
CA ASP A 534 15.24 15.61 15.34
C ASP A 534 14.23 16.68 15.77
N VAL A 535 13.25 16.92 14.91
CA VAL A 535 12.14 17.83 15.21
C VAL A 535 11.17 17.20 16.20
N LEU A 536 10.49 18.06 16.95
CA LEU A 536 9.40 17.66 17.84
C LEU A 536 8.11 17.36 17.06
N PRO A 537 7.28 16.43 17.52
CA PRO A 537 5.89 16.33 17.09
C PRO A 537 5.19 17.68 17.19
N LYS A 538 4.31 18.01 16.24
CA LYS A 538 3.57 19.28 16.25
C LYS A 538 2.71 19.46 17.51
N TYR A 539 2.24 18.34 18.07
CA TYR A 539 1.44 18.29 19.29
C TYR A 539 2.26 18.05 20.55
N SER A 540 3.60 18.04 20.49
CA SER A 540 4.45 18.06 21.69
C SER A 540 4.01 19.19 22.62
N LEU A 541 4.08 18.97 23.94
CA LEU A 541 3.74 20.00 24.92
C LEU A 541 4.62 21.23 24.72
N LEU A 542 5.94 21.01 24.57
CA LEU A 542 6.92 22.05 24.29
C LEU A 542 6.66 22.76 22.96
N TYR A 543 6.41 22.02 21.88
CA TYR A 543 6.16 22.62 20.57
C TYR A 543 4.84 23.41 20.53
N SER A 544 3.81 22.94 21.23
CA SER A 544 2.52 23.64 21.36
C SER A 544 2.69 24.93 22.17
N LYS A 545 3.45 24.89 23.28
CA LYS A 545 3.81 26.07 24.07
C LYS A 545 4.57 27.09 23.24
N PHE A 546 5.60 26.65 22.52
CA PHE A 546 6.34 27.48 21.57
C PHE A 546 5.39 28.15 20.57
N SER A 547 4.51 27.37 19.94
CA SER A 547 3.62 27.86 18.88
C SER A 547 2.67 28.95 19.38
N VAL A 548 2.11 28.77 20.59
CA VAL A 548 1.26 29.77 21.23
C VAL A 548 2.05 31.02 21.58
N LEU A 549 3.19 30.89 22.27
CA LEU A 549 3.99 32.04 22.68
C LEU A 549 4.48 32.86 21.48
N ASN A 550 4.95 32.17 20.43
CA ASN A 550 5.42 32.81 19.23
C ASN A 550 4.31 33.56 18.46
N GLU A 551 3.06 33.10 18.54
CA GLU A 551 1.90 33.80 17.97
C GLU A 551 1.52 35.02 18.82
N ILE A 552 1.33 34.85 20.14
CA ILE A 552 0.84 35.91 21.02
C ILE A 552 1.88 36.99 21.34
N ASN A 553 3.18 36.73 21.17
CA ASN A 553 4.23 37.74 21.29
C ASN A 553 4.07 38.89 20.28
N ASN A 554 3.34 38.65 19.17
CA ASN A 554 3.09 39.68 18.17
C ASN A 554 1.94 40.64 18.53
N ILE A 555 1.19 40.38 19.61
CA ILE A 555 0.00 41.16 19.97
C ILE A 555 0.40 42.59 20.34
N LYS A 556 -0.35 43.55 19.78
CA LYS A 556 -0.18 44.97 19.99
C LYS A 556 -1.49 45.65 20.34
N LEU A 557 -1.42 46.67 21.19
CA LEU A 557 -2.50 47.62 21.48
C LEU A 557 -2.15 48.96 20.86
N ASN A 558 -3.00 49.45 19.94
CA ASN A 558 -2.81 50.71 19.22
C ASN A 558 -1.42 50.85 18.55
N GLY A 559 -0.84 49.73 18.10
CA GLY A 559 0.48 49.69 17.44
C GLY A 559 1.66 49.38 18.38
N GLU A 560 1.48 49.45 19.70
CA GLU A 560 2.53 49.18 20.69
C GLU A 560 2.41 47.75 21.26
N PRO A 561 3.54 47.05 21.53
CA PRO A 561 3.51 45.73 22.16
C PRO A 561 2.83 45.77 23.54
N ILE A 562 2.05 44.72 23.85
CA ILE A 562 1.47 44.55 25.19
C ILE A 562 2.56 44.27 26.25
N SER A 563 2.25 44.45 27.53
CA SER A 563 3.18 44.06 28.59
C SER A 563 3.39 42.53 28.63
N VAL A 564 4.55 42.09 29.09
CA VAL A 564 4.86 40.67 29.30
C VAL A 564 3.84 40.02 30.24
N GLN A 565 3.42 40.74 31.29
CA GLN A 565 2.41 40.27 32.23
C GLN A 565 1.06 40.04 31.54
N ALA A 566 0.59 40.99 30.73
CA ALA A 566 -0.65 40.85 29.98
C ALA A 566 -0.62 39.64 29.04
N LYS A 567 0.51 39.38 28.39
CA LYS A 567 0.70 38.18 27.56
C LYS A 567 0.65 36.89 28.39
N GLN A 568 1.33 36.84 29.54
CA GLN A 568 1.34 35.65 30.41
C GLN A 568 -0.07 35.36 30.94
N GLU A 569 -0.86 36.39 31.24
CA GLU A 569 -2.26 36.26 31.61
C GLU A 569 -3.12 35.75 30.43
N ILE A 570 -2.94 36.27 29.22
CA ILE A 570 -3.59 35.73 28.00
C ILE A 570 -3.30 34.23 27.84
N TYR A 571 -2.03 33.82 27.96
CA TYR A 571 -1.65 32.42 27.85
C TYR A 571 -2.38 31.57 28.90
N THR A 572 -2.33 31.98 30.16
CA THR A 572 -2.88 31.22 31.29
C THR A 572 -4.41 31.16 31.24
N GLU A 573 -5.09 32.29 31.05
CA GLU A 573 -6.55 32.37 31.09
C GLU A 573 -7.23 31.82 29.84
N LEU A 574 -6.68 32.12 28.65
CA LEU A 574 -7.34 31.79 27.40
C LEU A 574 -6.89 30.46 26.81
N PHE A 575 -5.62 30.07 26.98
CA PHE A 575 -5.08 28.84 26.39
C PHE A 575 -4.91 27.70 27.39
N GLU A 576 -4.42 27.96 28.60
CA GLU A 576 -4.15 26.89 29.59
C GLU A 576 -5.39 26.48 30.37
N ARG A 577 -6.22 27.45 30.78
CA ARG A 577 -7.47 27.17 31.51
C ARG A 577 -8.61 26.70 30.62
N ASN A 578 -8.64 27.12 29.35
CA ASN A 578 -9.77 26.88 28.46
C ASN A 578 -9.35 26.15 27.17
N LYS A 579 -10.08 25.09 26.80
CA LYS A 579 -9.86 24.33 25.56
C LYS A 579 -10.49 25.01 24.32
N SER A 580 -11.38 25.98 24.54
CA SER A 580 -12.12 26.61 23.44
C SER A 580 -11.22 27.46 22.55
N ARG A 581 -11.61 27.57 21.27
CA ARG A 581 -10.89 28.37 20.28
C ARG A 581 -10.77 29.83 20.75
N VAL A 582 -9.56 30.37 20.70
CA VAL A 582 -9.25 31.74 21.15
C VAL A 582 -9.42 32.69 19.98
N SER A 583 -10.43 33.56 20.06
CA SER A 583 -10.66 34.61 19.06
C SER A 583 -10.02 35.92 19.50
N LYS A 584 -9.74 36.80 18.53
CA LYS A 584 -9.29 38.17 18.77
C LYS A 584 -10.21 38.93 19.73
N LYS A 585 -11.52 38.65 19.67
CA LYS A 585 -12.51 39.16 20.63
C LYS A 585 -12.22 38.69 22.07
N LYS A 586 -11.99 37.40 22.30
CA LYS A 586 -11.69 36.88 23.65
C LYS A 586 -10.40 37.49 24.22
N ILE A 587 -9.40 37.71 23.37
CA ILE A 587 -8.15 38.38 23.75
C ILE A 587 -8.43 39.82 24.17
N ARG A 588 -9.21 40.57 23.38
CA ARG A 588 -9.64 41.93 23.73
C ARG A 588 -10.41 41.98 25.05
N ASP A 589 -11.41 41.10 25.19
CA ASP A 589 -12.23 41.03 26.41
C ASP A 589 -11.37 40.71 27.64
N CYS A 590 -10.35 39.85 27.49
CA CYS A 590 -9.38 39.53 28.54
C CYS A 590 -8.50 40.73 28.91
N LEU A 591 -7.99 41.47 27.91
CA LEU A 591 -7.17 42.65 28.16
C LEU A 591 -7.97 43.77 28.85
N ILE A 592 -9.23 43.95 28.49
CA ILE A 592 -10.12 44.93 29.12
C ILE A 592 -10.46 44.52 30.56
N SER A 593 -10.82 43.25 30.78
CA SER A 593 -11.23 42.77 32.10
C SER A 593 -10.10 42.82 33.15
N HIS A 594 -8.85 42.70 32.70
CA HIS A 594 -7.66 42.80 33.55
C HIS A 594 -7.06 44.23 33.59
N GLY A 595 -7.69 45.21 32.93
CA GLY A 595 -7.31 46.62 32.99
C GLY A 595 -6.12 47.03 32.11
N TYR A 596 -5.75 46.21 31.12
CA TYR A 596 -4.67 46.51 30.17
C TYR A 596 -5.11 47.30 28.94
N ALA A 597 -6.40 47.31 28.63
CA ALA A 597 -6.96 47.99 27.46
C ALA A 597 -8.30 48.66 27.79
N ALA A 598 -8.60 49.76 27.10
CA ALA A 598 -9.92 50.37 27.08
C ALA A 598 -10.79 49.81 25.95
N ASP A 599 -12.11 50.00 26.04
CA ASP A 599 -13.06 49.64 24.98
C ASP A 599 -12.73 50.31 23.64
N SER A 600 -12.00 51.42 23.61
CA SER A 600 -11.58 52.10 22.38
C SER A 600 -10.31 51.52 21.74
N ASP A 601 -9.54 50.69 22.45
CA ASP A 601 -8.23 50.25 21.99
C ASP A 601 -8.31 49.17 20.91
N GLU A 602 -7.44 49.29 19.91
CA GLU A 602 -7.34 48.35 18.80
C GLU A 602 -6.29 47.28 19.09
N VAL A 603 -6.73 46.02 19.10
CA VAL A 603 -5.84 44.85 19.15
C VAL A 603 -5.37 44.53 17.72
N THR A 604 -4.05 44.43 17.51
CA THR A 604 -3.43 44.05 16.23
C THR A 604 -2.34 43.00 16.45
N GLY A 605 -1.78 42.44 15.36
CA GLY A 605 -0.70 41.45 15.44
C GLY A 605 -1.14 40.00 15.69
N ILE A 606 -2.45 39.74 15.67
CA ILE A 606 -3.04 38.39 15.68
C ILE A 606 -4.21 38.33 14.69
N ASP A 607 -4.39 37.15 14.09
CA ASP A 607 -5.54 36.87 13.22
C ASP A 607 -6.86 36.89 14.02
N ASP A 608 -7.99 36.92 13.32
CA ASP A 608 -9.33 36.91 13.97
C ASP A 608 -9.52 35.71 14.90
N ILE A 609 -8.85 34.61 14.58
CA ILE A 609 -8.80 33.40 15.39
C ILE A 609 -7.35 32.93 15.48
N ALA A 610 -6.87 32.71 16.70
CA ALA A 610 -5.55 32.13 16.94
C ALA A 610 -5.44 30.76 16.24
N LYS A 611 -4.32 30.55 15.54
CA LYS A 611 -4.04 29.30 14.82
C LYS A 611 -3.45 28.24 15.75
N SER A 612 -2.70 28.67 16.77
CA SER A 612 -2.11 27.79 17.77
C SER A 612 -3.09 27.44 18.90
N ALA A 613 -2.85 26.30 19.55
CA ALA A 613 -3.63 25.84 20.70
C ALA A 613 -2.83 24.83 21.53
N LEU A 614 -3.16 24.69 22.81
CA LEU A 614 -2.57 23.72 23.73
C LEU A 614 -3.36 22.39 23.76
N ARG A 615 -3.70 21.84 22.59
CA ARG A 615 -4.61 20.67 22.46
C ARG A 615 -4.13 19.49 23.30
N SER A 616 -2.87 19.08 23.13
CA SER A 616 -2.29 17.93 23.84
C SER A 616 -2.22 18.18 25.35
N TYR A 617 -1.84 19.37 25.78
CA TYR A 617 -1.90 19.75 27.20
C TYR A 617 -3.30 19.51 27.77
N HIS A 618 -4.36 19.93 27.08
CA HIS A 618 -5.73 19.70 27.54
C HIS A 618 -6.14 18.24 27.56
N ASP A 619 -5.67 17.45 26.58
CA ASP A 619 -5.93 16.01 26.54
C ASP A 619 -5.28 15.29 27.74
N PHE A 620 -4.08 15.73 28.17
CA PHE A 620 -3.36 15.16 29.31
C PHE A 620 -3.54 15.91 30.63
N LYS A 621 -4.29 17.03 30.65
CA LYS A 621 -4.37 17.95 31.80
C LYS A 621 -4.75 17.24 33.10
N LYS A 622 -5.74 16.35 33.06
CA LYS A 622 -6.18 15.58 34.22
C LYS A 622 -5.04 14.69 34.77
N MET A 623 -4.27 14.05 33.89
CA MET A 623 -3.17 13.15 34.26
C MET A 623 -1.98 13.93 34.83
N LEU A 624 -1.68 15.10 34.24
CA LEU A 624 -0.64 16.01 34.72
C LEU A 624 -1.01 16.61 36.08
N SER A 625 -2.21 17.18 36.22
CA SER A 625 -2.67 17.82 37.47
C SER A 625 -2.79 16.84 38.64
N ASN A 626 -3.11 15.58 38.36
CA ASN A 626 -3.20 14.53 39.39
C ASN A 626 -1.83 13.86 39.67
N GLY A 627 -0.76 14.25 38.99
CA GLY A 627 0.57 13.64 39.14
C GLY A 627 0.64 12.18 38.69
N ILE A 628 -0.28 11.74 37.84
CA ILE A 628 -0.29 10.37 37.28
C ILE A 628 0.86 10.22 36.27
N LEU A 629 1.07 11.26 35.46
CA LEU A 629 2.16 11.36 34.50
C LEU A 629 2.94 12.66 34.71
N THR A 630 4.24 12.61 34.45
CA THR A 630 5.08 13.82 34.35
C THR A 630 5.02 14.41 32.95
N GLU A 631 5.44 15.67 32.78
CA GLU A 631 5.52 16.29 31.44
C GLU A 631 6.42 15.49 30.48
N GLN A 632 7.55 14.97 30.98
CA GLN A 632 8.45 14.14 30.18
C GLN A 632 7.76 12.86 29.69
N GLN A 633 7.01 12.18 30.56
CA GLN A 633 6.27 10.98 30.18
C GLN A 633 5.17 11.28 29.17
N VAL A 634 4.50 12.43 29.31
CA VAL A 634 3.50 12.87 28.32
C VAL A 634 4.16 13.17 26.97
N GLU A 635 5.34 13.80 26.95
CA GLU A 635 6.10 14.01 25.71
C GLU A 635 6.50 12.70 25.04
N GLU A 636 6.95 11.70 25.81
CA GLU A 636 7.26 10.35 25.32
C GLU A 636 6.01 9.66 24.73
N ILE A 637 4.86 9.79 25.39
CA ILE A 637 3.59 9.24 24.91
C ILE A 637 3.14 9.96 23.62
N ILE A 638 3.22 11.29 23.56
CA ILE A 638 2.86 12.06 22.37
C ILE A 638 3.77 11.67 21.19
N GLU A 639 5.08 11.53 21.42
CA GLU A 639 6.02 11.07 20.41
C GLU A 639 5.61 9.68 19.89
N HIS A 640 5.32 8.74 20.78
CA HIS A 640 4.91 7.40 20.38
C HIS A 640 3.56 7.37 19.64
N ILE A 641 2.56 8.15 20.08
CA ILE A 641 1.25 8.30 19.38
C ILE A 641 1.43 8.91 17.99
N THR A 642 2.37 9.84 17.83
CA THR A 642 2.63 10.50 16.54
C THR A 642 3.28 9.53 15.54
N VAL A 643 3.95 8.49 16.04
CA VAL A 643 4.63 7.46 15.23
C VAL A 643 3.71 6.27 14.96
N THR A 644 3.09 5.72 16.00
CA THR A 644 2.34 4.45 15.93
C THR A 644 0.89 4.67 15.52
N THR A 645 0.44 3.96 14.48
CA THR A 645 -0.99 3.94 14.12
C THR A 645 -1.69 2.65 14.58
N ASP A 646 -0.94 1.63 15.02
CA ASP A 646 -1.47 0.40 15.58
C ASP A 646 -1.91 0.57 17.04
N ASN A 647 -3.23 0.64 17.26
CA ASN A 647 -3.84 0.76 18.59
C ASN A 647 -3.56 -0.43 19.51
N ILE A 648 -3.42 -1.65 18.98
CA ILE A 648 -3.14 -2.85 19.79
C ILE A 648 -1.71 -2.76 20.31
N ARG A 649 -0.77 -2.39 19.44
CA ARG A 649 0.63 -2.22 19.81
C ARG A 649 0.83 -1.04 20.75
N LEU A 650 0.18 0.10 20.49
CA LEU A 650 0.17 1.26 21.39
C LEU A 650 -0.33 0.88 22.79
N LYS A 651 -1.45 0.16 22.86
CA LYS A 651 -2.01 -0.32 24.12
C LYS A 651 -1.04 -1.25 24.87
N LYS A 652 -0.38 -2.17 24.16
CA LYS A 652 0.63 -3.08 24.74
C LYS A 652 1.84 -2.31 25.25
N TRP A 653 2.35 -1.35 24.48
CA TRP A 653 3.46 -0.50 24.83
C TRP A 653 3.14 0.34 26.08
N LEU A 654 1.98 1.01 26.12
CA LEU A 654 1.53 1.79 27.28
C LEU A 654 1.48 0.94 28.55
N LYS A 655 0.92 -0.27 28.49
CA LYS A 655 0.87 -1.18 29.65
C LYS A 655 2.23 -1.67 30.11
N THR A 656 3.20 -1.73 29.20
CA THR A 656 4.54 -2.24 29.50
C THR A 656 5.43 -1.13 30.07
N GLN A 657 5.41 0.06 29.46
CA GLN A 657 6.26 1.19 29.85
C GLN A 657 5.66 2.00 31.00
N PHE A 658 4.34 2.13 31.06
CA PHE A 658 3.63 2.95 32.04
C PHE A 658 2.70 2.09 32.89
N THR A 659 3.30 1.19 33.69
CA THR A 659 2.57 0.25 34.57
C THR A 659 1.70 0.94 35.63
N MET A 660 1.90 2.24 35.86
CA MET A 660 1.08 3.06 36.75
C MET A 660 -0.25 3.51 36.15
N LEU A 661 -0.45 3.41 34.83
CA LEU A 661 -1.69 3.82 34.18
C LEU A 661 -2.82 2.82 34.43
N ALA A 662 -3.99 3.32 34.81
CA ALA A 662 -5.20 2.51 34.90
C ALA A 662 -5.68 2.10 33.49
N ASP A 663 -6.41 0.98 33.40
CA ASP A 663 -6.93 0.47 32.12
C ASP A 663 -7.83 1.49 31.39
N GLU A 664 -8.56 2.33 32.14
CA GLU A 664 -9.39 3.41 31.59
C GLU A 664 -8.53 4.50 30.93
N ASP A 665 -7.42 4.90 31.57
CA ASP A 665 -6.49 5.89 31.06
C ASP A 665 -5.76 5.36 29.82
N VAL A 666 -5.32 4.10 29.84
CA VAL A 666 -4.75 3.44 28.65
C VAL A 666 -5.75 3.46 27.49
N LYS A 667 -7.02 3.11 27.74
CA LYS A 667 -8.07 3.12 26.71
C LYS A 667 -8.35 4.53 26.19
N TYR A 668 -8.26 5.55 27.03
CA TYR A 668 -8.39 6.94 26.63
C TYR A 668 -7.23 7.38 25.73
N ILE A 669 -5.98 7.17 26.18
CA ILE A 669 -4.77 7.55 25.44
C ILE A 669 -4.71 6.86 24.07
N THR A 670 -5.09 5.59 24.00
CA THR A 670 -5.10 4.82 22.74
C THR A 670 -6.04 5.41 21.68
N LYS A 671 -6.99 6.28 22.06
CA LYS A 671 -7.90 6.96 21.12
C LYS A 671 -7.38 8.31 20.65
N LEU A 672 -6.35 8.86 21.30
CA LEU A 672 -5.76 10.12 20.89
C LEU A 672 -5.01 9.91 19.57
N LYS A 673 -5.22 10.83 18.62
CA LYS A 673 -4.51 10.83 17.34
C LYS A 673 -3.78 12.15 17.17
N TYR A 674 -2.46 12.08 17.10
CA TYR A 674 -1.58 13.20 16.77
C TYR A 674 -0.91 12.94 15.42
N LYS A 675 -0.77 14.00 14.64
CA LYS A 675 -0.18 13.98 13.30
C LYS A 675 0.81 15.14 13.16
N ASP A 676 1.64 15.07 12.13
CA ASP A 676 2.65 16.05 11.76
C ASP A 676 3.79 16.25 12.75
N TYR A 677 4.89 16.76 12.19
CA TYR A 677 6.04 17.24 12.94
C TYR A 677 6.20 18.74 12.76
N GLY A 678 6.74 19.37 13.79
CA GLY A 678 7.17 20.76 13.74
C GLY A 678 8.44 20.96 12.91
N ARG A 679 9.02 22.16 13.01
CA ARG A 679 10.30 22.51 12.36
C ARG A 679 11.48 22.63 13.33
N LEU A 680 11.21 22.55 14.63
CA LEU A 680 12.17 22.84 15.70
C LEU A 680 12.38 21.61 16.58
N SER A 681 13.60 21.44 17.07
CA SER A 681 13.96 20.40 18.03
C SER A 681 13.76 20.87 19.47
N ARG A 682 13.71 19.91 20.41
CA ARG A 682 13.81 20.20 21.85
C ARG A 682 15.09 20.97 22.17
N CYS A 683 16.21 20.49 21.63
CA CYS A 683 17.53 21.11 21.82
C CYS A 683 17.54 22.59 21.44
N PHE A 684 16.94 22.95 20.31
CA PHE A 684 16.84 24.35 19.93
C PHE A 684 16.04 25.21 20.93
N LEU A 685 14.93 24.67 21.46
CA LEU A 685 14.02 25.42 22.32
C LEU A 685 14.51 25.52 23.78
N GLU A 686 15.14 24.46 24.29
CA GLU A 686 15.49 24.33 25.71
C GLU A 686 16.99 24.43 26.00
N ASP A 687 17.87 24.06 25.06
CA ASP A 687 19.31 23.93 25.33
C ASP A 687 20.15 25.08 24.73
N VAL A 688 19.63 25.79 23.71
CA VAL A 688 20.35 26.90 23.08
C VAL A 688 20.29 28.15 23.96
N LEU A 689 21.46 28.62 24.36
CA LEU A 689 21.67 29.85 25.14
C LEU A 689 22.37 30.92 24.29
N PRO A 690 22.10 32.22 24.53
CA PRO A 690 22.92 33.30 23.97
C PRO A 690 24.34 33.26 24.57
N VAL A 691 25.36 33.46 23.74
CA VAL A 691 26.77 33.46 24.16
C VAL A 691 27.50 34.68 23.64
N ASP A 692 28.55 35.14 24.31
CA ASP A 692 29.42 36.18 23.75
C ASP A 692 30.30 35.52 22.67
N THR A 693 30.22 35.98 21.42
CA THR A 693 30.96 35.34 20.31
C THR A 693 32.47 35.48 20.36
N LYS A 694 33.03 36.27 21.27
CA LYS A 694 34.48 36.39 21.48
C LYS A 694 34.99 35.47 22.58
N THR A 695 34.21 35.28 23.66
CA THR A 695 34.64 34.49 24.82
C THR A 695 34.05 33.08 24.82
N GLY A 696 32.91 32.87 24.16
CA GLY A 696 32.14 31.62 24.18
C GLY A 696 31.38 31.41 25.49
N GLU A 697 31.35 32.39 26.39
CA GLU A 697 30.60 32.32 27.66
C GLU A 697 29.12 32.67 27.44
N ALA A 698 28.22 32.01 28.15
CA ALA A 698 26.79 32.31 28.08
C ALA A 698 26.50 33.72 28.62
N GLU A 699 25.85 34.56 27.82
CA GLU A 699 25.43 35.92 28.23
C GLU A 699 24.21 35.89 29.14
N SER A 700 23.43 34.81 29.08
CA SER A 700 22.26 34.58 29.91
C SER A 700 22.03 33.08 30.10
N ASP A 701 21.41 32.73 31.22
CA ASP A 701 20.87 31.39 31.52
C ASP A 701 19.49 31.14 30.85
N LYS A 702 18.96 32.11 30.09
CA LYS A 702 17.65 32.01 29.45
C LYS A 702 17.75 31.39 28.07
N ASN A 703 17.17 30.20 27.93
CA ASN A 703 16.96 29.55 26.63
C ASN A 703 15.83 30.19 25.82
N ILE A 704 15.65 29.74 24.57
CA ILE A 704 14.66 30.28 23.64
C ILE A 704 13.23 30.24 24.20
N ILE A 705 12.81 29.11 24.79
CA ILE A 705 11.43 29.01 25.30
C ILE A 705 11.20 29.93 26.51
N THR A 706 12.21 30.12 27.35
CA THR A 706 12.18 31.07 28.47
C THR A 706 12.14 32.51 27.96
N MET A 707 12.94 32.86 26.96
CA MET A 707 12.90 34.19 26.33
C MET A 707 11.53 34.50 25.70
N LEU A 708 10.91 33.54 25.01
CA LEU A 708 9.56 33.68 24.48
C LEU A 708 8.51 33.90 25.58
N TRP A 709 8.72 33.33 26.78
CA TRP A 709 7.86 33.50 27.93
C TRP A 709 8.05 34.85 28.63
N GLU A 710 9.28 35.35 28.71
CA GLU A 710 9.66 36.52 29.50
C GLU A 710 9.79 37.83 28.70
N THR A 711 9.75 37.76 27.36
CA THR A 711 9.82 38.93 26.47
C THR A 711 8.62 38.96 25.50
N ASN A 712 8.46 40.03 24.74
CA ASN A 712 7.48 40.11 23.65
C ASN A 712 8.09 39.78 22.28
N GLU A 713 9.28 39.19 22.25
CA GLU A 713 9.95 38.87 21.00
C GLU A 713 9.45 37.53 20.45
N ASN A 714 9.12 37.48 19.16
CA ASN A 714 8.94 36.23 18.45
C ASN A 714 10.29 35.60 18.08
N ILE A 715 10.27 34.36 17.57
CA ILE A 715 11.49 33.62 17.22
C ILE A 715 12.38 34.35 16.21
N MET A 716 11.80 35.03 15.22
CA MET A 716 12.58 35.76 14.21
C MET A 716 13.23 37.00 14.82
N GLN A 717 12.53 37.66 15.75
CA GLN A 717 13.07 38.80 16.50
C GLN A 717 14.24 38.36 17.37
N LEU A 718 14.06 37.29 18.17
CA LEU A 718 15.12 36.70 19.01
C LEU A 718 16.37 36.34 18.21
N LEU A 719 16.19 35.75 17.02
CA LEU A 719 17.30 35.37 16.13
C LEU A 719 17.93 36.57 15.41
N SER A 720 17.18 37.64 15.14
CA SER A 720 17.70 38.82 14.45
C SER A 720 18.46 39.78 15.38
N GLN A 721 18.07 39.82 16.66
CA GLN A 721 18.64 40.71 17.66
C GLN A 721 19.85 40.10 18.38
N ASN A 722 19.91 38.77 18.50
CA ASN A 722 21.05 38.05 19.05
C ASN A 722 21.91 37.45 17.94
N ILE A 723 22.82 38.26 17.37
CA ILE A 723 23.83 37.84 16.37
C ILE A 723 24.59 36.60 16.83
N ASP A 724 24.74 36.43 18.13
CA ASP A 724 25.50 35.34 18.72
C ASP A 724 24.79 33.99 18.73
N ILE A 725 23.45 33.96 18.81
CA ILE A 725 22.67 32.73 18.62
C ILE A 725 22.82 32.24 17.18
N GLN A 726 22.83 33.13 16.18
CA GLN A 726 23.03 32.73 14.78
C GLN A 726 24.39 32.09 14.51
N LYS A 727 25.45 32.53 15.21
CA LYS A 727 26.80 31.99 15.01
C LYS A 727 26.97 30.61 15.65
N ILE A 728 26.36 30.34 16.82
CA ILE A 728 26.34 28.98 17.40
C ILE A 728 25.69 27.99 16.45
N LEU A 729 24.58 28.39 15.83
CA LEU A 729 23.82 27.54 14.90
C LEU A 729 24.54 27.30 13.56
N SER A 730 25.64 28.03 13.29
CA SER A 730 26.45 27.92 12.06
C SER A 730 27.70 27.04 12.21
N ILE A 731 27.98 26.56 13.43
CA ILE A 731 29.05 25.59 13.76
C ILE A 731 28.40 24.21 13.84
#